data_AF-L8WR74-F1
#
_entry.id   AF-L8WR74-F1
#
_cell.length_a   1.000
_cell.length_b   1.000
_cell.length_c   1.000
_cell.angle_alpha   90.00
_cell.angle_beta   90.00
_cell.angle_gamma   90.00
#
_symmetry.space_group_name_H-M   'P 1'
#
loop_
_entity.id
_entity.type
_entity.pdbx_description
1 polymer ?
#
loop_
_entity_poly.entity_id
_entity_poly.type
_entity_poly.pdbx_seq_one_letter_code
_entity_poly.pdbx_strand_id
1 'polypeptide(L)'
;MSMLNARRLATRYAPNAIRLRSVRQVPARYLQSTSMADRDTITRLLYSIGTKREVERYLRIFSASSNPAAPAKFAVLKVGGAVLDKIDELALSLSFLSRVGLYPVVLHGAGPQLNDILENEGVIPDYIDGIRITDAKTLGIARRVFLEENMKLVNALEKLGTRARPITSGVFTADYLDKPKYGLVGKITRVDKRPLEASIRAGALPILTSLAESPEGQILNVNADIAAGELAKELEPLKIVYLNEKGGLFHGVTGEKLDVINLDEEYSELMKQPWVKFGTKLKIREIKELLDHLPRSSSVAIIAADSLQKELFTDSGAGTLIRRGYKLFKASSIEEIGADRLRQVIHDRDPDILAGLSSVAGVLSDLKKAPYTIYGDEPFDCVAIVQHPEGETPVMTKLLPSKNGILNNITDNVFNSIRKDHKRLFWTARADDENRAWHFERADGSFTRQGRSLFWYGVQDVREVERIVKGFEETGRIERAYLPVGPSIPPHRVASSAPSGTRPFSTFARPHIIGTTGFASPSRGYATASPEKKVALIGARGFTGQALISLLANHPSLTLSHVSSRELAGQRLPGYSKSEVTYSNLSTSDIERMAKEGEVDAFVMALPNGVCKPFVDAIDRGNKEGSRDSVVVDLSADYRFEGANGWVYGLPELYNRESLKGAKRVSNPGCYATSTQLLLAPLLPYLALGTVPTVFGISGFSGAGTKSGQKDPAIPIPKVPGESLNGGIRPYALTDHIHEREAGHHLSTISPMTVAFTPSVAPWFSGILSIASVPLAKPLRASEIWDLYKHRYEHEKLVRIKEPTEGVVELGDVENNHGWVIGGVQVGSSGSAATQCLQVGWLDTAIKWFAYCVQNLNLALGYDEHGGTLRGCPRTARALLKNSQALIKCVENNIINISKFFNLTYALVAIMYAMWVLDAVRVGEPGAAPRRPGRVVGDRRRPP
;
A
#
# COMPACT_ATOMS: atom_id res chain seq x y z
N MET A 1 -33.86 -43.75 49.56
CA MET A 1 -34.80 -43.68 50.71
C MET A 1 -34.70 -42.26 51.26
N SER A 2 -35.68 -41.38 51.40
CA SER A 2 -37.14 -41.25 51.19
C SER A 2 -37.36 -39.73 51.39
N MET A 3 -37.79 -38.92 50.42
CA MET A 3 -39.17 -38.65 49.99
C MET A 3 -40.20 -38.33 51.10
N LEU A 4 -40.87 -37.17 50.91
CA LEU A 4 -42.24 -36.76 51.37
C LEU A 4 -42.39 -36.32 52.85
N ASN A 5 -43.23 -35.38 53.29
CA ASN A 5 -44.40 -34.63 52.79
C ASN A 5 -44.62 -33.43 53.74
N ALA A 6 -44.88 -32.19 53.29
CA ALA A 6 -46.14 -31.60 52.83
C ALA A 6 -47.24 -31.35 53.90
N ARG A 7 -47.40 -30.04 54.21
CA ARG A 7 -48.64 -29.22 54.29
C ARG A 7 -49.71 -29.46 55.35
N ARG A 8 -50.10 -28.34 55.98
CA ARG A 8 -51.45 -27.68 56.11
C ARG A 8 -51.50 -26.96 57.47
N LEU A 9 -52.21 -25.87 57.74
CA LEU A 9 -53.02 -24.85 57.06
C LEU A 9 -53.39 -23.87 58.19
N ALA A 10 -53.45 -22.56 57.95
CA ALA A 10 -54.59 -21.70 58.32
C ALA A 10 -54.23 -20.22 58.22
N THR A 11 -54.93 -19.59 57.29
CA THR A 11 -54.97 -18.20 56.86
C THR A 11 -55.60 -17.26 57.90
N ARG A 12 -55.10 -16.02 58.00
CA ARG A 12 -55.95 -14.83 58.24
C ARG A 12 -55.23 -13.49 58.02
N TYR A 13 -55.96 -12.59 57.37
CA TYR A 13 -55.80 -11.13 57.20
C TYR A 13 -54.81 -10.57 56.15
N ALA A 14 -55.40 -9.91 55.15
CA ALA A 14 -54.76 -9.14 54.10
C ALA A 14 -54.50 -7.69 54.53
N PRO A 15 -53.42 -7.06 54.03
CA PRO A 15 -53.34 -5.60 53.93
C PRO A 15 -53.01 -5.15 52.50
N ASN A 16 -53.64 -4.05 52.06
CA ASN A 16 -53.29 -3.32 50.84
C ASN A 16 -52.60 -2.00 51.20
N ALA A 17 -51.52 -1.72 50.45
CA ALA A 17 -50.82 -0.45 50.18
C ALA A 17 -49.88 0.18 51.23
N ILE A 18 -48.54 0.03 51.02
CA ILE A 18 -47.55 1.13 51.07
C ILE A 18 -46.42 0.90 50.01
N ARG A 19 -46.29 1.91 49.13
CA ARG A 19 -45.20 2.33 48.21
C ARG A 19 -43.91 1.50 48.09
N LEU A 20 -43.68 0.93 46.90
CA LEU A 20 -42.34 0.60 46.37
C LEU A 20 -41.67 1.85 45.78
N ARG A 21 -40.56 2.30 46.39
CA ARG A 21 -39.64 3.28 45.80
C ARG A 21 -38.79 2.61 44.72
N SER A 22 -38.56 3.36 43.65
CA SER A 22 -37.82 2.98 42.46
C SER A 22 -36.39 2.50 42.76
N VAL A 23 -36.06 1.30 42.28
CA VAL A 23 -34.67 0.88 42.06
C VAL A 23 -34.16 1.69 40.87
N ARG A 24 -33.20 2.58 41.14
CA ARG A 24 -32.49 3.38 40.15
C ARG A 24 -31.74 2.42 39.23
N GLN A 25 -32.22 2.23 38.00
CA GLN A 25 -31.47 1.54 36.96
C GLN A 25 -30.15 2.29 36.73
N VAL A 26 -29.04 1.64 37.03
CA VAL A 26 -27.71 2.09 36.60
C VAL A 26 -27.69 1.93 35.07
N PRO A 27 -27.40 2.98 34.29
CA PRO A 27 -27.42 2.89 32.85
C PRO A 27 -26.28 1.99 32.37
N ALA A 28 -26.64 0.96 31.60
CA ALA A 28 -25.72 0.12 30.85
C ALA A 28 -24.95 0.97 29.83
N ARG A 29 -23.80 1.51 30.24
CA ARG A 29 -22.86 2.28 29.39
C ARG A 29 -21.43 1.72 29.37
N TYR A 30 -21.22 0.48 29.83
CA TYR A 30 -19.89 -0.14 29.88
C TYR A 30 -19.79 -1.45 29.10
N LEU A 31 -20.35 -1.46 27.89
CA LEU A 31 -20.03 -2.45 26.85
C LEU A 31 -19.83 -1.67 25.54
N GLN A 32 -18.75 -0.87 25.48
CA GLN A 32 -18.21 -0.46 24.19
C GLN A 32 -17.80 -1.72 23.44
N SER A 33 -18.32 -1.89 22.23
CA SER A 33 -18.18 -3.09 21.42
C SER A 33 -16.71 -3.43 21.18
N THR A 34 -16.32 -4.65 21.58
CA THR A 34 -15.03 -5.29 21.32
C THR A 34 -14.58 -5.16 19.85
N SER A 35 -15.53 -5.06 18.91
CA SER A 35 -15.27 -4.93 17.46
C SER A 35 -14.61 -3.60 17.02
N MET A 36 -14.81 -2.49 17.74
CA MET A 36 -14.17 -1.21 17.39
C MET A 36 -12.69 -1.19 17.81
N ALA A 37 -12.39 -1.81 18.95
CA ALA A 37 -11.03 -2.02 19.44
C ALA A 37 -10.22 -2.95 18.53
N ASP A 38 -10.85 -4.00 17.99
CA ASP A 38 -10.23 -4.93 17.04
C ASP A 38 -9.91 -4.26 15.70
N ARG A 39 -10.81 -3.38 15.21
CA ARG A 39 -10.59 -2.60 13.98
C ARG A 39 -9.42 -1.61 14.13
N ASP A 40 -9.33 -0.90 15.26
CA ASP A 40 -8.20 0.00 15.54
C ASP A 40 -6.87 -0.77 15.64
N THR A 41 -6.91 -1.97 16.24
CA THR A 41 -5.76 -2.86 16.32
C THR A 41 -5.32 -3.31 14.93
N ILE A 42 -6.22 -3.80 14.08
CA ILE A 42 -5.88 -4.18 12.70
C ILE A 42 -5.36 -2.97 11.91
N THR A 43 -5.94 -1.79 12.13
CA THR A 43 -5.53 -0.56 11.46
C THR A 43 -4.12 -0.12 11.86
N ARG A 44 -3.79 -0.13 13.17
CA ARG A 44 -2.44 0.15 13.69
C ARG A 44 -1.41 -0.86 13.18
N LEU A 45 -1.78 -2.14 13.13
CA LEU A 45 -0.94 -3.18 12.55
C LEU A 45 -0.63 -2.89 11.07
N LEU A 46 -1.65 -2.56 10.27
CA LEU A 46 -1.47 -2.24 8.86
C LEU A 46 -0.67 -0.95 8.63
N TYR A 47 -0.82 0.07 9.48
CA TYR A 47 0.01 1.29 9.42
C TYR A 47 1.48 1.04 9.78
N SER A 48 1.76 0.01 10.60
CA SER A 48 3.13 -0.37 10.96
C SER A 48 3.82 -1.25 9.93
N ILE A 49 3.13 -1.70 8.87
CA ILE A 49 3.65 -2.61 7.85
C ILE A 49 3.75 -1.88 6.50
N GLY A 50 4.96 -1.60 6.04
CA GLY A 50 5.25 -0.95 4.76
C GLY A 50 5.81 -1.88 3.69
N THR A 51 6.51 -2.97 4.05
CA THR A 51 7.17 -3.87 3.08
C THR A 51 6.87 -5.35 3.28
N LYS A 52 7.08 -6.18 2.24
CA LYS A 52 6.97 -7.66 2.34
C LYS A 52 7.88 -8.24 3.42
N ARG A 53 9.08 -7.66 3.61
CA ARG A 53 10.06 -8.09 4.62
C ARG A 53 9.53 -7.89 6.04
N GLU A 54 8.87 -6.77 6.28
CA GLU A 54 8.24 -6.45 7.57
C GLU A 54 7.10 -7.42 7.91
N VAL A 55 6.31 -7.84 6.91
CA VAL A 55 5.28 -8.88 7.09
C VAL A 55 5.89 -10.23 7.50
N GLU A 56 6.95 -10.66 6.81
CA GLU A 56 7.60 -11.95 7.11
C GLU A 56 8.27 -11.95 8.49
N ARG A 57 8.86 -10.81 8.88
CA ARG A 57 9.42 -10.60 10.22
C ARG A 57 8.34 -10.64 11.30
N TYR A 58 7.19 -10.01 11.05
CA TYR A 58 6.03 -10.08 11.94
C TYR A 58 5.57 -11.52 12.18
N LEU A 59 5.41 -12.30 11.11
CA LEU A 59 5.01 -13.71 11.21
C LEU A 59 6.01 -14.54 12.02
N ARG A 60 7.32 -14.27 11.90
CA ARG A 60 8.35 -14.93 12.71
C ARG A 60 8.21 -14.61 14.21
N ILE A 61 8.03 -13.34 14.56
CA ILE A 61 7.86 -12.88 15.94
C ILE A 61 6.58 -13.47 16.55
N PHE A 62 5.48 -13.48 15.80
CA PHE A 62 4.21 -14.06 16.22
C PHE A 62 4.30 -15.58 16.43
N SER A 63 4.97 -16.28 15.51
CA SER A 63 5.19 -17.74 15.63
C SER A 63 6.04 -18.09 16.86
N ALA A 64 7.07 -17.28 17.16
CA ALA A 64 7.93 -17.51 18.32
C ALA A 64 7.24 -17.20 19.66
N SER A 65 6.44 -16.12 19.72
CA SER A 65 5.68 -15.71 20.91
C SER A 65 4.49 -16.63 21.22
N SER A 66 3.96 -17.32 20.21
CA SER A 66 2.88 -18.31 20.35
C SER A 66 3.36 -19.66 20.92
N ASN A 67 4.66 -19.82 21.22
CA ASN A 67 5.21 -21.08 21.74
C ASN A 67 4.80 -21.29 23.21
N PRO A 68 3.94 -22.28 23.52
CA PRO A 68 3.44 -22.50 24.88
C PRO A 68 4.54 -22.90 25.88
N ALA A 69 5.67 -23.44 25.39
CA ALA A 69 6.80 -23.85 26.22
C ALA A 69 7.68 -22.68 26.68
N ALA A 70 7.60 -21.52 26.02
CA ALA A 70 8.41 -20.35 26.33
C ALA A 70 7.63 -19.04 26.10
N PRO A 71 6.53 -18.80 26.85
CA PRO A 71 5.58 -17.72 26.58
C PRO A 71 6.18 -16.31 26.77
N ALA A 72 7.30 -16.19 27.50
CA ALA A 72 7.98 -14.92 27.77
C ALA A 72 9.09 -14.56 26.76
N LYS A 73 9.28 -15.32 25.66
CA LYS A 73 10.36 -15.09 24.68
C LYS A 73 10.16 -13.89 23.75
N PHE A 74 9.02 -13.20 23.83
CA PHE A 74 8.72 -12.08 22.95
C PHE A 74 9.61 -10.87 23.22
N ALA A 75 9.38 -10.16 24.33
CA ALA A 75 10.08 -8.92 24.61
C ALA A 75 10.15 -8.57 26.10
N VAL A 76 11.26 -7.93 26.49
CA VAL A 76 11.42 -7.24 27.79
C VAL A 76 11.47 -5.73 27.54
N LEU A 77 10.55 -4.99 28.16
CA LEU A 77 10.40 -3.54 27.98
C LEU A 77 10.77 -2.82 29.27
N LYS A 78 11.88 -2.08 29.27
CA LYS A 78 12.23 -1.16 30.34
C LYS A 78 11.59 0.19 30.09
N VAL A 79 10.72 0.61 30.99
CA VAL A 79 10.05 1.92 30.98
C VAL A 79 10.78 2.86 31.94
N GLY A 80 11.35 3.95 31.42
CA GLY A 80 11.90 5.01 32.26
C GLY A 80 10.81 5.74 33.04
N GLY A 81 11.10 6.21 34.25
CA GLY A 81 10.11 6.90 35.10
C GLY A 81 9.48 8.12 34.43
N ALA A 82 10.25 8.93 33.69
CA ALA A 82 9.71 10.08 32.94
C ALA A 82 8.67 9.69 31.86
N VAL A 83 8.75 8.47 31.33
CA VAL A 83 7.78 7.98 30.34
C VAL A 83 6.43 7.68 30.99
N LEU A 84 6.38 7.45 32.31
CA LEU A 84 5.14 7.24 33.04
C LEU A 84 4.29 8.51 33.14
N ASP A 85 4.87 9.70 32.93
CA ASP A 85 4.09 10.94 32.81
C ASP A 85 3.27 10.97 31.52
N LYS A 86 3.63 10.15 30.52
CA LYS A 86 2.90 9.91 29.26
C LYS A 86 2.21 8.55 29.25
N ILE A 87 1.56 8.20 30.36
CA ILE A 87 1.01 6.86 30.58
C ILE A 87 0.00 6.41 29.52
N ASP A 88 -0.78 7.33 28.97
CA ASP A 88 -1.82 7.02 27.99
C ASP A 88 -1.24 6.55 26.66
N GLU A 89 -0.16 7.19 26.18
CA GLU A 89 0.55 6.79 24.95
C GLU A 89 1.19 5.41 25.12
N LEU A 90 1.82 5.18 26.26
CA LEU A 90 2.42 3.88 26.61
C LEU A 90 1.34 2.79 26.70
N ALA A 91 0.24 3.06 27.40
CA ALA A 91 -0.86 2.11 27.58
C ALA A 91 -1.52 1.76 26.24
N LEU A 92 -1.70 2.73 25.34
CA LEU A 92 -2.21 2.47 23.99
C LEU A 92 -1.28 1.55 23.19
N SER A 93 0.03 1.77 23.25
CA SER A 93 1.00 0.93 22.54
C SER A 93 1.10 -0.49 23.12
N LEU A 94 1.07 -0.64 24.45
CA LEU A 94 1.05 -1.95 25.10
C LEU A 94 -0.28 -2.70 24.88
N SER A 95 -1.40 -1.97 24.90
CA SER A 95 -2.73 -2.52 24.58
C SER A 95 -2.78 -3.09 23.18
N PHE A 96 -2.21 -2.38 22.20
CA PHE A 96 -2.06 -2.86 20.83
C PHE A 96 -1.31 -4.19 20.78
N LEU A 97 -0.14 -4.29 21.43
CA LEU A 97 0.65 -5.53 21.48
C LEU A 97 -0.15 -6.70 22.06
N SER A 98 -0.83 -6.49 23.19
CA SER A 98 -1.63 -7.54 23.81
C SER A 98 -2.80 -8.00 22.94
N ARG A 99 -3.44 -7.10 22.19
CA ARG A 99 -4.55 -7.44 21.29
C ARG A 99 -4.11 -8.24 20.07
N VAL A 100 -2.88 -8.01 19.59
CA VAL A 100 -2.26 -8.84 18.55
C VAL A 100 -1.58 -10.10 19.13
N GLY A 101 -1.89 -10.50 20.37
CA GLY A 101 -1.40 -11.73 20.99
C GLY A 101 0.06 -11.69 21.46
N LEU A 102 0.68 -10.51 21.54
CA LEU A 102 2.06 -10.34 21.99
C LEU A 102 2.08 -9.84 23.44
N TYR A 103 2.75 -10.58 24.32
CA TYR A 103 2.79 -10.30 25.76
C TYR A 103 4.20 -9.86 26.21
N PRO A 104 4.55 -8.57 26.07
CA PRO A 104 5.81 -8.06 26.59
C PRO A 104 5.85 -8.12 28.12
N VAL A 105 7.02 -8.42 28.67
CA VAL A 105 7.31 -8.26 30.09
C VAL A 105 7.75 -6.83 30.35
N VAL A 106 6.94 -6.06 31.06
CA VAL A 106 7.17 -4.62 31.27
C VAL A 106 7.79 -4.41 32.64
N LEU A 107 8.97 -3.80 32.70
CA LEU A 107 9.66 -3.39 33.93
C LEU A 107 9.74 -1.87 33.96
N HIS A 108 9.25 -1.24 35.02
CA HIS A 108 9.30 0.23 35.13
C HIS A 108 10.16 0.71 36.32
N GLY A 109 10.76 1.89 36.11
CA GLY A 109 11.34 2.71 37.17
C GLY A 109 10.34 3.75 37.69
N ALA A 110 10.76 4.56 38.67
CA ALA A 110 10.00 5.74 39.16
C ALA A 110 10.93 6.91 39.56
N GLY A 111 12.03 7.09 38.83
CA GLY A 111 13.14 7.98 39.21
C GLY A 111 12.75 9.45 39.46
N PRO A 112 12.17 10.15 38.46
CA PRO A 112 11.73 11.54 38.62
C PRO A 112 10.69 11.71 39.72
N GLN A 113 9.64 10.87 39.72
CA GLN A 113 8.56 10.92 40.70
C GLN A 113 9.07 10.71 42.13
N LEU A 114 10.07 9.83 42.31
CA LEU A 114 10.71 9.60 43.60
C LEU A 114 11.51 10.82 44.06
N ASN A 115 12.24 11.51 43.17
CA ASN A 115 13.00 12.70 43.53
C ASN A 115 12.08 13.82 44.03
N ASP A 116 10.99 14.09 43.30
CA ASP A 116 10.03 15.14 43.65
C ASP A 116 9.42 14.90 45.04
N ILE A 117 9.07 13.65 45.36
CA ILE A 117 8.49 13.29 46.66
C ILE A 117 9.53 13.35 47.78
N LEU A 118 10.77 12.93 47.52
CA LEU A 118 11.86 13.03 48.50
C LEU A 118 12.14 14.50 48.86
N GLU A 119 12.20 15.38 47.87
CA GLU A 119 12.40 16.82 48.08
C GLU A 119 11.24 17.43 48.90
N ASN A 120 10.00 17.09 48.58
CA ASN A 120 8.81 17.55 49.31
C ASN A 120 8.77 17.04 50.77
N GLU A 121 9.31 15.85 51.05
CA GLU A 121 9.44 15.30 52.41
C GLU A 121 10.76 15.71 53.11
N GLY A 122 11.52 16.64 52.52
CA GLY A 122 12.77 17.17 53.07
C GLY A 122 13.92 16.16 53.12
N VAL A 123 13.88 15.11 52.28
CA VAL A 123 14.94 14.12 52.14
C VAL A 123 15.78 14.48 50.92
N ILE A 124 17.06 14.83 51.13
CA ILE A 124 17.97 15.18 50.04
C ILE A 124 18.42 13.87 49.34
N PRO A 125 18.17 13.70 48.03
CA PRO A 125 18.63 12.53 47.29
C PRO A 125 20.17 12.50 47.21
N ASP A 126 20.79 11.41 47.67
CA ASP A 126 22.25 11.21 47.61
C ASP A 126 22.64 10.14 46.59
N TYR A 127 23.74 10.35 45.87
CA TYR A 127 24.24 9.49 44.81
C TYR A 127 25.74 9.28 44.92
N ILE A 128 26.16 8.01 44.93
CA ILE A 128 27.57 7.62 44.83
C ILE A 128 27.71 6.72 43.60
N ASP A 129 28.66 7.03 42.72
CA ASP A 129 28.90 6.28 41.46
C ASP A 129 27.64 6.16 40.57
N GLY A 130 26.72 7.13 40.66
CA GLY A 130 25.45 7.09 39.92
C GLY A 130 24.39 6.16 40.52
N ILE A 131 24.65 5.56 41.68
CA ILE A 131 23.71 4.72 42.44
C ILE A 131 23.12 5.55 43.58
N ARG A 132 21.80 5.53 43.71
CA ARG A 132 21.09 6.22 44.79
C ARG A 132 21.33 5.50 46.12
N ILE A 133 21.93 6.20 47.08
CA ILE A 133 22.02 5.68 48.45
C ILE A 133 20.60 5.59 49.00
N THR A 134 20.23 4.40 49.50
CA THR A 134 18.85 4.14 49.92
C THR A 134 18.83 3.69 51.37
N ASP A 135 18.50 4.61 52.28
CA ASP A 135 18.27 4.27 53.69
C ASP A 135 16.84 3.76 53.93
N ALA A 136 16.49 3.43 55.19
CA ALA A 136 15.16 2.89 55.52
C ALA A 136 14.03 3.88 55.19
N LYS A 137 14.24 5.18 55.43
CA LYS A 137 13.25 6.22 55.14
C LYS A 137 13.04 6.36 53.62
N THR A 138 14.14 6.49 52.87
CA THR A 138 14.12 6.58 51.41
C THR A 138 13.50 5.34 50.78
N LEU A 139 13.81 4.14 51.28
CA LEU A 139 13.21 2.91 50.78
C LEU A 139 11.69 2.85 51.02
N GLY A 140 11.22 3.30 52.18
CA GLY A 140 9.79 3.36 52.49
C GLY A 140 9.03 4.24 51.49
N ILE A 141 9.59 5.40 51.18
CA ILE A 141 9.05 6.33 50.17
C ILE A 141 9.13 5.69 48.79
N ALA A 142 10.29 5.16 48.40
CA ALA A 142 10.49 4.51 47.10
C ALA A 142 9.46 3.40 46.88
N ARG A 143 9.30 2.49 47.85
CA ARG A 143 8.32 1.39 47.76
C ARG A 143 6.91 1.91 47.49
N ARG A 144 6.45 2.92 48.23
CA ARG A 144 5.12 3.52 48.03
C ARG A 144 4.98 4.06 46.60
N VAL A 145 5.94 4.84 46.13
CA VAL A 145 5.95 5.43 44.79
C VAL A 145 5.94 4.33 43.71
N PHE A 146 6.79 3.32 43.82
CA PHE A 146 6.84 2.20 42.87
C PHE A 146 5.50 1.46 42.78
N LEU A 147 4.84 1.20 43.91
CA LEU A 147 3.53 0.54 43.93
C LEU A 147 2.43 1.41 43.31
N GLU A 148 2.43 2.71 43.60
CA GLU A 148 1.47 3.67 43.03
C GLU A 148 1.64 3.77 41.51
N GLU A 149 2.87 3.94 41.01
CA GLU A 149 3.16 4.01 39.58
C GLU A 149 2.85 2.70 38.85
N ASN A 150 3.13 1.55 39.48
CA ASN A 150 2.77 0.24 38.94
C ASN A 150 1.26 0.13 38.73
N MET A 151 0.48 0.50 39.76
CA MET A 151 -0.97 0.45 39.70
C MET A 151 -1.54 1.49 38.74
N LYS A 152 -0.94 2.67 38.59
CA LYS A 152 -1.35 3.66 37.57
C LYS A 152 -1.28 3.05 36.17
N LEU A 153 -0.18 2.38 35.83
CA LEU A 153 0.00 1.76 34.52
C LEU A 153 -0.96 0.59 34.29
N VAL A 154 -1.12 -0.28 35.30
CA VAL A 154 -2.09 -1.38 35.26
C VAL A 154 -3.51 -0.85 35.04
N ASN A 155 -3.92 0.17 35.80
CA ASN A 155 -5.24 0.78 35.67
C ASN A 155 -5.44 1.44 34.29
N ALA A 156 -4.42 2.07 33.72
CA ALA A 156 -4.48 2.62 32.37
C ALA A 156 -4.71 1.52 31.31
N LEU A 157 -4.03 0.37 31.45
CA LEU A 157 -4.22 -0.79 30.56
C LEU A 157 -5.60 -1.42 30.71
N GLU A 158 -6.07 -1.61 31.95
CA GLU A 158 -7.39 -2.18 32.24
C GLU A 158 -8.52 -1.29 31.71
N LYS A 159 -8.38 0.05 31.80
CA LYS A 159 -9.32 1.01 31.18
C LYS A 159 -9.45 0.83 29.66
N LEU A 160 -8.39 0.39 28.99
CA LEU A 160 -8.39 0.09 27.55
C LEU A 160 -8.85 -1.36 27.24
N GLY A 161 -9.32 -2.10 28.25
CA GLY A 161 -9.74 -3.49 28.12
C GLY A 161 -8.58 -4.48 27.97
N THR A 162 -7.36 -4.07 28.32
CA THR A 162 -6.18 -4.94 28.29
C THR A 162 -5.90 -5.48 29.68
N ARG A 163 -5.89 -6.80 29.82
CA ARG A 163 -5.57 -7.41 31.11
C ARG A 163 -4.10 -7.19 31.45
N ALA A 164 -3.84 -6.61 32.61
CA ALA A 164 -2.50 -6.40 33.13
C ALA A 164 -2.42 -6.92 34.56
N ARG A 165 -1.30 -7.57 34.90
CA ARG A 165 -1.06 -8.10 36.24
C ARG A 165 0.05 -7.31 36.93
N PRO A 166 -0.23 -6.64 38.05
CA PRO A 166 0.81 -6.03 38.86
C PRO A 166 1.68 -7.13 39.48
N ILE A 167 3.00 -7.05 39.30
CA ILE A 167 3.98 -7.95 39.88
C ILE A 167 5.02 -7.10 40.63
N THR A 168 4.75 -6.84 41.90
CA THR A 168 5.49 -5.87 42.71
C THR A 168 6.59 -6.49 43.58
N SER A 169 6.64 -7.82 43.62
CA SER A 169 7.52 -8.65 44.47
C SER A 169 7.62 -10.06 43.90
N GLY A 170 8.60 -10.84 44.38
CA GLY A 170 8.74 -12.27 44.08
C GLY A 170 9.36 -12.64 42.74
N VAL A 171 9.86 -11.66 41.97
CA VAL A 171 10.60 -11.90 40.72
C VAL A 171 12.11 -11.80 40.93
N PHE A 172 12.58 -10.76 41.62
CA PHE A 172 13.99 -10.53 41.84
C PHE A 172 14.40 -10.89 43.26
N THR A 173 15.34 -11.84 43.38
CA THR A 173 16.07 -12.09 44.64
C THR A 173 17.43 -11.40 44.55
N ALA A 174 17.83 -10.70 45.61
CA ALA A 174 19.06 -9.91 45.63
C ALA A 174 19.76 -9.93 47.00
N ASP A 175 21.09 -9.92 46.98
CA ASP A 175 21.90 -9.64 48.17
C ASP A 175 22.18 -8.13 48.26
N TYR A 176 22.67 -7.65 49.41
CA TYR A 176 23.15 -6.27 49.51
C TYR A 176 24.32 -6.02 48.56
N LEU A 177 24.26 -4.94 47.78
CA LEU A 177 25.34 -4.56 46.87
C LEU A 177 26.61 -4.18 47.66
N ASP A 178 26.46 -3.24 48.59
CA ASP A 178 27.44 -2.86 49.60
C ASP A 178 26.66 -2.08 50.67
N LYS A 179 26.34 -2.75 51.79
CA LYS A 179 25.44 -2.22 52.81
C LYS A 179 26.00 -0.97 53.50
N PRO A 180 27.29 -0.92 53.90
CA PRO A 180 27.89 0.32 54.41
C PRO A 180 27.86 1.48 53.42
N LYS A 181 28.07 1.23 52.12
CA LYS A 181 28.22 2.29 51.11
C LYS A 181 26.89 2.78 50.53
N TYR A 182 25.97 1.88 50.21
CA TYR A 182 24.73 2.19 49.48
C TYR A 182 23.45 1.95 50.29
N GLY A 183 23.54 1.36 51.48
CA GLY A 183 22.39 1.05 52.33
C GLY A 183 21.57 -0.14 51.82
N LEU A 184 20.26 0.04 51.67
CA LEU A 184 19.28 -0.96 51.24
C LEU A 184 19.21 -1.06 49.70
N VAL A 185 20.37 -1.18 49.06
CA VAL A 185 20.51 -1.37 47.61
C VAL A 185 20.95 -2.80 47.32
N GLY A 186 20.30 -3.44 46.36
CA GLY A 186 20.47 -4.86 46.06
C GLY A 186 21.28 -5.13 44.78
N LYS A 187 22.00 -6.25 44.79
CA LYS A 187 22.58 -6.93 43.63
C LYS A 187 21.77 -8.19 43.35
N ILE A 188 21.08 -8.25 42.22
CA ILE A 188 20.25 -9.40 41.84
C ILE A 188 21.12 -10.66 41.73
N THR A 189 20.67 -11.73 42.38
CA THR A 189 21.31 -13.06 42.37
C THR A 189 20.46 -14.11 41.68
N ARG A 190 19.14 -13.93 41.64
CA ARG A 190 18.21 -14.86 41.00
C ARG A 190 16.97 -14.15 40.46
N VAL A 191 16.49 -14.60 39.31
CA VAL A 191 15.22 -14.17 38.69
C VAL A 191 14.25 -15.35 38.66
N ASP A 192 13.04 -15.17 39.20
CA ASP A 192 11.98 -16.16 39.15
C ASP A 192 10.97 -15.84 38.05
N LYS A 193 10.97 -16.66 36.99
CA LYS A 193 10.08 -16.50 35.84
C LYS A 193 8.65 -16.99 36.07
N ARG A 194 8.39 -17.79 37.12
CA ARG A 194 7.08 -18.44 37.34
C ARG A 194 5.91 -17.44 37.42
N PRO A 195 6.01 -16.30 38.14
CA PRO A 195 4.94 -15.30 38.17
C PRO A 195 4.68 -14.68 36.79
N LEU A 196 5.74 -14.50 35.99
CA LEU A 196 5.68 -13.87 34.67
C LEU A 196 4.96 -14.78 33.68
N GLU A 197 5.41 -16.04 33.60
CA GLU A 197 4.80 -17.01 32.71
C GLU A 197 3.35 -17.32 33.11
N ALA A 198 3.03 -17.33 34.40
CA ALA A 198 1.66 -17.50 34.87
C ALA A 198 0.76 -16.34 34.43
N SER A 199 1.26 -15.10 34.46
CA SER A 199 0.55 -13.94 33.93
C SER A 199 0.31 -14.07 32.43
N ILE A 200 1.34 -14.41 31.66
CA ILE A 200 1.26 -14.51 30.20
C ILE A 200 0.34 -15.66 29.78
N ARG A 201 0.42 -16.84 30.42
CA ARG A 201 -0.51 -17.96 30.17
C ARG A 201 -1.95 -17.60 30.50
N ALA A 202 -2.16 -16.78 31.52
CA ALA A 202 -3.47 -16.25 31.84
C ALA A 202 -3.91 -15.15 30.85
N GLY A 203 -3.08 -14.76 29.88
CA GLY A 203 -3.30 -13.73 28.87
C GLY A 203 -3.36 -12.31 29.46
N ALA A 204 -2.51 -12.03 30.45
CA ALA A 204 -2.35 -10.72 31.08
C ALA A 204 -0.89 -10.24 31.00
N LEU A 205 -0.70 -8.96 30.68
CA LEU A 205 0.62 -8.33 30.62
C LEU A 205 1.25 -8.26 32.02
N PRO A 206 2.43 -8.87 32.26
CA PRO A 206 3.11 -8.74 33.54
C PRO A 206 3.80 -7.36 33.65
N ILE A 207 3.40 -6.58 34.67
CA ILE A 207 3.93 -5.23 34.94
C ILE A 207 4.74 -5.25 36.23
N LEU A 208 6.07 -5.16 36.11
CA LEU A 208 7.04 -5.33 37.19
C LEU A 208 7.58 -4.00 37.71
N THR A 209 7.82 -3.95 39.02
CA THR A 209 8.66 -2.94 39.67
C THR A 209 10.13 -3.40 39.72
N SER A 210 11.09 -2.47 39.73
CA SER A 210 12.53 -2.78 39.92
C SER A 210 12.94 -2.92 41.39
N LEU A 211 12.11 -3.60 42.20
CA LEU A 211 12.39 -3.93 43.60
C LEU A 211 12.78 -5.40 43.70
N ALA A 212 13.75 -5.70 44.56
CA ALA A 212 14.18 -7.06 44.84
C ALA A 212 14.00 -7.40 46.32
N GLU A 213 14.09 -8.68 46.66
CA GLU A 213 13.99 -9.18 48.02
C GLU A 213 15.24 -9.98 48.39
N SER A 214 15.75 -9.80 49.60
CA SER A 214 16.75 -10.69 50.17
C SER A 214 16.15 -12.06 50.48
N PRO A 215 16.97 -13.12 50.66
CA PRO A 215 16.47 -14.42 51.10
C PRO A 215 15.65 -14.38 52.39
N GLU A 216 15.89 -13.38 53.25
CA GLU A 216 15.16 -13.14 54.51
C GLU A 216 13.88 -12.30 54.34
N GLY A 217 13.58 -11.83 53.11
CA GLY A 217 12.40 -11.03 52.79
C GLY A 217 12.57 -9.52 52.93
N GLN A 218 13.79 -9.01 53.10
CA GLN A 218 14.05 -7.56 53.10
C GLN A 218 13.96 -7.02 51.68
N ILE A 219 13.14 -5.99 51.47
CA ILE A 219 13.07 -5.29 50.18
C ILE A 219 14.34 -4.47 49.97
N LEU A 220 14.90 -4.54 48.77
CA LEU A 220 16.09 -3.80 48.34
C LEU A 220 15.77 -3.03 47.07
N ASN A 221 16.30 -1.81 46.98
CA ASN A 221 16.22 -0.99 45.77
C ASN A 221 17.22 -1.52 44.73
N VAL A 222 16.81 -1.63 43.47
CA VAL A 222 17.67 -2.07 42.37
C VAL A 222 17.54 -1.11 41.19
N ASN A 223 18.66 -0.87 40.50
CA ASN A 223 18.65 -0.09 39.26
C ASN A 223 17.80 -0.81 38.19
N ALA A 224 16.83 -0.10 37.62
CA ALA A 224 15.92 -0.65 36.61
C ALA A 224 16.62 -1.15 35.34
N ASP A 225 17.75 -0.56 34.93
CA ASP A 225 18.50 -1.03 33.75
C ASP A 225 19.23 -2.35 34.04
N ILE A 226 19.77 -2.51 35.26
CA ILE A 226 20.36 -3.77 35.74
C ILE A 226 19.28 -4.85 35.86
N ALA A 227 18.14 -4.52 36.48
CA ALA A 227 17.02 -5.44 36.62
C ALA A 227 16.47 -5.88 35.25
N ALA A 228 16.39 -4.98 34.26
CA ALA A 228 16.01 -5.33 32.89
C ALA A 228 17.02 -6.29 32.25
N GLY A 229 18.33 -6.06 32.48
CA GLY A 229 19.40 -6.91 31.97
C GLY A 229 19.36 -8.32 32.56
N GLU A 230 19.24 -8.46 33.88
CA GLU A 230 19.13 -9.78 34.54
C GLU A 230 17.86 -10.51 34.13
N LEU A 231 16.74 -9.79 34.01
CA LEU A 231 15.50 -10.35 33.49
C LEU A 231 15.65 -10.85 32.04
N ALA A 232 16.34 -10.09 31.19
CA ALA A 232 16.57 -10.49 29.81
C ALA A 232 17.50 -11.72 29.70
N LYS A 233 18.53 -11.82 30.54
CA LYS A 233 19.41 -13.01 30.60
C LYS A 233 18.62 -14.27 30.95
N GLU A 234 17.68 -14.20 31.88
CA GLU A 234 16.86 -15.35 32.29
C GLU A 234 15.78 -15.72 31.26
N LEU A 235 15.16 -14.72 30.62
CA LEU A 235 14.04 -14.95 29.68
C LEU A 235 14.47 -15.21 28.23
N GLU A 236 15.69 -14.82 27.86
CA GLU A 236 16.23 -14.84 26.50
C GLU A 236 15.24 -14.30 25.43
N PRO A 237 14.74 -13.06 25.58
CA PRO A 237 13.74 -12.52 24.65
C PRO A 237 14.35 -12.19 23.28
N LEU A 238 13.51 -12.20 22.24
CA LEU A 238 13.90 -11.73 20.90
C LEU A 238 14.18 -10.22 20.87
N LYS A 239 13.45 -9.45 21.68
CA LYS A 239 13.54 -8.00 21.74
C LYS A 239 13.71 -7.50 23.17
N ILE A 240 14.66 -6.59 23.38
CA ILE A 240 14.81 -5.84 24.62
C ILE A 240 14.64 -4.38 24.24
N VAL A 241 13.72 -3.68 24.88
CA VAL A 241 13.39 -2.30 24.52
C VAL A 241 13.57 -1.39 25.71
N TYR A 242 14.42 -0.38 25.57
CA TYR A 242 14.60 0.68 26.54
C TYR A 242 13.84 1.92 26.06
N LEU A 243 12.73 2.24 26.73
CA LEU A 243 11.95 3.45 26.46
C LEU A 243 12.55 4.66 27.18
N ASN A 244 12.90 5.69 26.41
CA ASN A 244 13.35 6.98 26.93
C ASN A 244 12.70 8.14 26.17
N GLU A 245 12.81 9.35 26.69
CA GLU A 245 12.26 10.54 26.02
C GLU A 245 12.99 10.92 24.74
N LYS A 246 14.30 10.67 24.68
CA LYS A 246 15.15 11.09 23.55
C LYS A 246 14.94 10.25 22.28
N GLY A 247 14.41 9.05 22.41
CA GLY A 247 14.08 8.19 21.28
C GLY A 247 15.25 7.56 20.52
N GLY A 248 16.46 7.52 21.11
CA GLY A 248 17.63 6.90 20.49
C GLY A 248 18.97 7.36 21.07
N LEU A 249 20.04 6.95 20.41
CA LEU A 249 21.41 7.45 20.57
C LEU A 249 21.76 8.35 19.38
N PHE A 250 22.54 9.39 19.64
CA PHE A 250 22.89 10.41 18.65
C PHE A 250 24.40 10.52 18.53
N HIS A 251 24.86 10.75 17.31
CA HIS A 251 26.25 11.01 17.00
C HIS A 251 26.65 12.38 17.56
N GLY A 252 27.70 12.41 18.39
CA GLY A 252 28.04 13.58 19.21
C GLY A 252 28.61 14.77 18.45
N VAL A 253 29.01 14.59 17.18
CA VAL A 253 29.49 15.66 16.29
C VAL A 253 28.42 16.11 15.30
N THR A 254 27.96 15.20 14.44
CA THR A 254 26.94 15.48 13.41
C THR A 254 25.54 15.72 13.98
N GLY A 255 25.24 15.26 15.20
CA GLY A 255 23.90 15.34 15.79
C GLY A 255 22.90 14.35 15.19
N GLU A 256 23.31 13.56 14.19
CA GLU A 256 22.46 12.57 13.54
C GLU A 256 22.16 11.39 14.45
N LYS A 257 20.96 10.81 14.32
CA LYS A 257 20.57 9.63 15.08
C LYS A 257 21.33 8.41 14.57
N LEU A 258 21.80 7.57 15.49
CA LEU A 258 22.38 6.27 15.15
C LEU A 258 21.23 5.28 14.94
N ASP A 259 21.01 4.81 13.73
CA ASP A 259 19.90 3.89 13.44
C ASP A 259 20.23 2.45 13.87
N VAL A 260 21.41 1.94 13.51
CA VAL A 260 21.84 0.56 13.82
C VAL A 260 23.29 0.54 14.31
N ILE A 261 23.58 -0.30 15.31
CA ILE A 261 24.94 -0.60 15.79
C ILE A 261 25.16 -2.12 15.77
N ASN A 262 26.10 -2.60 14.96
CA ASN A 262 26.53 -4.01 14.96
C ASN A 262 27.78 -4.17 15.84
N LEU A 263 27.61 -4.71 17.04
CA LEU A 263 28.64 -4.71 18.07
C LEU A 263 29.90 -5.49 17.68
N ASP A 264 29.78 -6.63 17.01
CA ASP A 264 30.93 -7.46 16.65
C ASP A 264 31.89 -6.73 15.68
N GLU A 265 31.35 -5.83 14.87
CA GLU A 265 32.09 -5.03 13.87
C GLU A 265 32.49 -3.65 14.42
N GLU A 266 31.56 -2.93 15.04
CA GLU A 266 31.68 -1.48 15.28
C GLU A 266 32.10 -1.13 16.71
N TYR A 267 31.92 -2.04 17.68
CA TYR A 267 32.06 -1.71 19.11
C TYR A 267 33.42 -1.09 19.46
N SER A 268 34.52 -1.74 19.03
CA SER A 268 35.87 -1.30 19.39
C SER A 268 36.19 0.10 18.88
N GLU A 269 35.79 0.41 17.66
CA GLU A 269 36.03 1.73 17.06
C GLU A 269 35.09 2.78 17.64
N LEU A 270 33.82 2.44 17.84
CA LEU A 270 32.83 3.33 18.45
C LEU A 270 33.25 3.74 19.88
N MET A 271 33.77 2.81 20.69
CA MET A 271 34.20 3.10 22.06
C MET A 271 35.47 3.97 22.15
N LYS A 272 36.28 4.00 21.09
CA LYS A 272 37.46 4.88 20.98
C LYS A 272 37.10 6.30 20.55
N GLN A 273 35.92 6.51 19.95
CA GLN A 273 35.52 7.82 19.46
C GLN A 273 35.48 8.87 20.59
N PRO A 274 36.06 10.06 20.39
CA PRO A 274 36.14 11.09 21.43
C PRO A 274 34.77 11.71 21.76
N TRP A 275 33.82 11.68 20.82
CA TRP A 275 32.48 12.25 21.00
C TRP A 275 31.53 11.34 21.81
N VAL A 276 31.88 10.07 22.01
CA VAL A 276 31.06 9.14 22.81
C VAL A 276 31.32 9.42 24.29
N LYS A 277 30.39 10.14 24.92
CA LYS A 277 30.50 10.54 26.33
C LYS A 277 30.44 9.34 27.29
N PHE A 278 30.92 9.52 28.52
CA PHE A 278 31.00 8.48 29.55
C PHE A 278 29.67 7.71 29.75
N GLY A 279 28.54 8.40 29.87
CA GLY A 279 27.23 7.75 30.01
C GLY A 279 26.83 6.89 28.80
N THR A 280 27.15 7.33 27.59
CA THR A 280 26.91 6.54 26.37
C THR A 280 27.84 5.32 26.31
N LYS A 281 29.12 5.47 26.70
CA LYS A 281 30.07 4.35 26.80
C LYS A 281 29.60 3.28 27.77
N LEU A 282 29.12 3.69 28.94
CA LEU A 282 28.59 2.75 29.95
C LEU A 282 27.40 1.97 29.38
N LYS A 283 26.43 2.67 28.78
CA LYS A 283 25.23 2.05 28.21
C LYS A 283 25.55 1.07 27.07
N ILE A 284 26.45 1.43 26.15
CA ILE A 284 26.86 0.53 25.05
C ILE A 284 27.57 -0.70 25.60
N ARG A 285 28.41 -0.54 26.64
CA ARG A 285 29.10 -1.65 27.30
C ARG A 285 28.12 -2.62 27.96
N GLU A 286 27.18 -2.11 28.75
CA GLU A 286 26.15 -2.92 29.41
C GLU A 286 25.29 -3.68 28.38
N ILE A 287 24.90 -3.01 27.29
CA ILE A 287 24.16 -3.63 26.19
C ILE A 287 24.99 -4.70 25.48
N LYS A 288 26.29 -4.46 25.28
CA LYS A 288 27.19 -5.48 24.73
C LYS A 288 27.27 -6.69 25.64
N GLU A 289 27.57 -6.48 26.91
CA GLU A 289 27.66 -7.57 27.89
C GLU A 289 26.35 -8.36 27.93
N LEU A 290 25.19 -7.69 27.93
CA LEU A 290 23.89 -8.35 27.85
C LEU A 290 23.76 -9.19 26.58
N LEU A 291 24.01 -8.60 25.42
CA LEU A 291 23.85 -9.28 24.13
C LEU A 291 24.85 -10.43 23.93
N ASP A 292 26.06 -10.35 24.49
CA ASP A 292 27.05 -11.44 24.46
C ASP A 292 26.52 -12.72 25.13
N HIS A 293 25.70 -12.59 26.18
CA HIS A 293 25.05 -13.72 26.86
C HIS A 293 23.84 -14.26 26.11
N LEU A 294 23.22 -13.44 25.27
CA LEU A 294 21.97 -13.77 24.59
C LEU A 294 22.20 -14.43 23.22
N PRO A 295 21.20 -15.17 22.70
CA PRO A 295 21.23 -15.65 21.33
C PRO A 295 21.44 -14.50 20.33
N ARG A 296 22.13 -14.76 19.23
CA ARG A 296 22.38 -13.75 18.17
C ARG A 296 21.09 -13.21 17.51
N SER A 297 19.97 -13.91 17.65
CA SER A 297 18.65 -13.45 17.22
C SER A 297 18.08 -12.31 18.08
N SER A 298 18.59 -12.14 19.31
CA SER A 298 18.17 -11.09 20.22
C SER A 298 18.75 -9.74 19.83
N SER A 299 17.97 -8.68 20.06
CA SER A 299 18.40 -7.31 19.81
C SER A 299 17.88 -6.36 20.88
N VAL A 300 18.63 -5.29 21.12
CA VAL A 300 18.26 -4.21 22.04
C VAL A 300 17.87 -2.99 21.22
N ALA A 301 16.75 -2.35 21.53
CA ALA A 301 16.29 -1.12 20.90
C ALA A 301 16.15 0.00 21.94
N ILE A 302 16.61 1.21 21.61
CA ILE A 302 16.43 2.41 22.43
C ILE A 302 15.54 3.37 21.65
N ILE A 303 14.32 3.59 22.13
CA ILE A 303 13.27 4.29 21.37
C ILE A 303 12.37 5.15 22.28
N ALA A 304 11.54 5.99 21.65
CA ALA A 304 10.48 6.74 22.32
C ALA A 304 9.22 5.88 22.47
N ALA A 305 8.35 6.23 23.42
CA ALA A 305 7.16 5.44 23.73
C ALA A 305 6.13 5.38 22.60
N ASP A 306 5.95 6.49 21.88
CA ASP A 306 5.09 6.60 20.68
C ASP A 306 5.57 5.74 19.50
N SER A 307 6.86 5.44 19.51
CA SER A 307 7.60 4.75 18.47
C SER A 307 7.72 3.24 18.71
N LEU A 308 7.17 2.73 19.82
CA LEU A 308 7.24 1.32 20.21
C LEU A 308 6.69 0.37 19.15
N GLN A 309 5.58 0.73 18.52
CA GLN A 309 4.96 -0.08 17.48
C GLN A 309 5.86 -0.13 16.24
N LYS A 310 6.36 1.03 15.81
CA LYS A 310 7.23 1.14 14.64
C LYS A 310 8.51 0.31 14.83
N GLU A 311 9.20 0.41 15.97
CA GLU A 311 10.42 -0.35 16.23
C GLU A 311 10.23 -1.88 16.25
N LEU A 312 9.10 -2.35 16.79
CA LEU A 312 8.84 -3.78 16.87
C LEU A 312 8.48 -4.39 15.50
N PHE A 313 8.00 -3.58 14.55
CA PHE A 313 7.39 -4.05 13.31
C PHE A 313 8.01 -3.52 12.01
N THR A 314 8.89 -2.52 12.05
CA THR A 314 9.56 -1.98 10.85
C THR A 314 11.06 -2.28 10.78
N ASP A 315 11.58 -2.34 9.55
CA ASP A 315 13.02 -2.55 9.30
C ASP A 315 13.83 -1.27 9.41
N SER A 316 13.19 -0.13 9.18
CA SER A 316 13.76 1.21 9.35
C SER A 316 14.00 1.60 10.80
N GLY A 317 13.45 0.83 11.76
CA GLY A 317 13.46 1.16 13.17
C GLY A 317 12.80 2.51 13.47
N ALA A 318 12.73 2.87 14.74
CA ALA A 318 12.26 4.18 15.16
C ALA A 318 13.27 4.90 16.07
N GLY A 319 14.21 4.17 16.65
CA GLY A 319 15.33 4.74 17.39
C GLY A 319 16.65 4.06 17.03
N THR A 320 17.41 3.66 18.03
CA THR A 320 18.70 2.97 17.83
C THR A 320 18.56 1.49 18.11
N LEU A 321 18.76 0.66 17.08
CA LEU A 321 18.81 -0.79 17.18
C LEU A 321 20.25 -1.27 17.38
N ILE A 322 20.49 -2.01 18.45
CA ILE A 322 21.79 -2.57 18.80
C ILE A 322 21.68 -4.09 18.80
N ARG A 323 22.61 -4.74 18.11
CA ARG A 323 22.68 -6.20 18.01
C ARG A 323 24.12 -6.64 17.94
N ARG A 324 24.39 -7.92 18.19
CA ARG A 324 25.73 -8.48 17.94
C ARG A 324 26.13 -8.32 16.48
N GLY A 325 25.22 -8.64 15.57
CA GLY A 325 25.53 -8.74 14.15
C GLY A 325 26.52 -9.89 13.92
N TYR A 326 27.28 -9.81 12.83
CA TYR A 326 28.39 -10.71 12.54
C TYR A 326 29.57 -9.88 12.05
N LYS A 327 30.79 -10.34 12.32
CA LYS A 327 31.96 -9.75 11.69
C LYS A 327 31.90 -10.00 10.19
N LEU A 328 32.21 -8.95 9.45
CA LEU A 328 32.42 -9.09 8.03
C LEU A 328 33.83 -9.61 7.80
N PHE A 329 33.98 -10.57 6.89
CA PHE A 329 35.28 -10.97 6.38
C PHE A 329 35.49 -10.38 4.99
N LYS A 330 36.77 -10.15 4.68
CA LYS A 330 37.26 -9.81 3.35
C LYS A 330 38.42 -10.75 3.06
N ALA A 331 38.37 -11.43 1.93
CA ALA A 331 39.39 -12.40 1.53
C ALA A 331 39.78 -12.23 0.07
N SER A 332 41.06 -12.45 -0.21
CA SER A 332 41.63 -12.41 -1.56
C SER A 332 41.68 -13.78 -2.24
N SER A 333 41.44 -14.85 -1.48
CA SER A 333 41.46 -16.22 -1.99
C SER A 333 40.32 -17.05 -1.41
N ILE A 334 39.93 -18.11 -2.13
CA ILE A 334 38.89 -19.05 -1.69
C ILE A 334 39.37 -19.86 -0.47
N GLU A 335 40.67 -20.11 -0.40
CA GLU A 335 41.34 -20.91 0.63
C GLU A 335 41.27 -20.22 2.00
N GLU A 336 41.36 -18.88 2.05
CA GLU A 336 41.27 -18.07 3.27
C GLU A 336 39.92 -18.22 4.02
N ILE A 337 38.83 -18.55 3.32
CA ILE A 337 37.47 -18.56 3.88
C ILE A 337 36.85 -19.96 3.96
N GLY A 338 37.53 -20.98 3.44
CA GLY A 338 37.05 -22.35 3.38
C GLY A 338 36.30 -22.66 2.09
N ALA A 339 36.99 -23.33 1.17
CA ALA A 339 36.50 -23.62 -0.17
C ALA A 339 35.18 -24.41 -0.21
N ASP A 340 34.98 -25.34 0.72
CA ASP A 340 33.78 -26.19 0.75
C ASP A 340 32.53 -25.41 1.18
N ARG A 341 32.67 -24.48 2.13
CA ARG A 341 31.55 -23.62 2.55
C ARG A 341 31.13 -22.69 1.41
N LEU A 342 32.09 -22.09 0.70
CA LEU A 342 31.78 -21.25 -0.46
C LEU A 342 31.10 -22.05 -1.58
N ARG A 343 31.59 -23.26 -1.88
CA ARG A 343 30.98 -24.17 -2.86
C ARG A 343 29.52 -24.44 -2.53
N GLN A 344 29.24 -24.75 -1.26
CA GLN A 344 27.88 -25.02 -0.79
C GLN A 344 26.95 -23.80 -0.97
N VAL A 345 27.43 -22.61 -0.61
CA VAL A 345 26.65 -21.37 -0.77
C VAL A 345 26.34 -21.08 -2.24
N ILE A 346 27.34 -21.25 -3.12
CA ILE A 346 27.16 -21.09 -4.56
C ILE A 346 26.16 -22.12 -5.10
N HIS A 347 26.28 -23.39 -4.70
CA HIS A 347 25.35 -24.45 -5.10
C HIS A 347 23.91 -24.16 -4.71
N ASP A 348 23.69 -23.75 -3.45
CA ASP A 348 22.34 -23.64 -2.87
C ASP A 348 21.61 -22.34 -3.25
N ARG A 349 22.34 -21.32 -3.71
CA ARG A 349 21.79 -19.96 -3.85
C ARG A 349 22.00 -19.31 -5.21
N ASP A 350 22.92 -19.82 -6.04
CA ASP A 350 23.15 -19.24 -7.36
C ASP A 350 22.01 -19.65 -8.33
N PRO A 351 21.23 -18.70 -8.88
CA PRO A 351 20.10 -19.01 -9.75
C PRO A 351 20.48 -19.81 -11.00
N ASP A 352 21.68 -19.60 -11.55
CA ASP A 352 22.11 -20.26 -12.78
C ASP A 352 22.55 -21.70 -12.52
N ILE A 353 23.05 -21.99 -11.32
CA ILE A 353 23.35 -23.37 -10.89
C ILE A 353 22.06 -24.11 -10.54
N LEU A 354 21.13 -23.48 -9.82
CA LEU A 354 19.83 -24.07 -9.50
C LEU A 354 18.99 -24.36 -10.75
N ALA A 355 19.12 -23.53 -11.79
CA ALA A 355 18.49 -23.73 -13.09
C ALA A 355 19.23 -24.72 -14.01
N GLY A 356 20.40 -25.23 -13.59
CA GLY A 356 21.22 -26.15 -14.38
C GLY A 356 21.93 -25.51 -15.59
N LEU A 357 22.04 -24.18 -15.63
CA LEU A 357 22.71 -23.43 -16.70
C LEU A 357 24.22 -23.33 -16.49
N SER A 358 24.70 -23.47 -15.25
CA SER A 358 26.12 -23.44 -14.88
C SER A 358 26.44 -24.48 -13.80
N SER A 359 27.73 -24.72 -13.57
CA SER A 359 28.22 -25.59 -12.50
C SER A 359 29.05 -24.81 -11.49
N VAL A 360 29.06 -25.27 -10.23
CA VAL A 360 29.92 -24.69 -9.17
C VAL A 360 31.39 -24.67 -9.61
N ALA A 361 31.86 -25.74 -10.27
CA ALA A 361 33.23 -25.82 -10.78
C ALA A 361 33.51 -24.78 -11.87
N GLY A 362 32.55 -24.52 -12.76
CA GLY A 362 32.63 -23.46 -13.76
C GLY A 362 32.78 -22.09 -13.13
N VAL A 363 31.90 -21.74 -12.17
CA VAL A 363 31.94 -20.45 -11.45
C VAL A 363 33.28 -20.24 -10.74
N LEU A 364 33.81 -21.26 -10.07
CA LEU A 364 35.11 -21.17 -9.41
C LEU A 364 36.29 -21.05 -10.40
N SER A 365 36.19 -21.69 -11.57
CA SER A 365 37.18 -21.56 -12.63
C SER A 365 37.16 -20.15 -13.24
N ASP A 366 35.98 -19.58 -13.43
CA ASP A 366 35.80 -18.22 -13.95
C ASP A 366 36.31 -17.17 -12.97
N LEU A 367 36.14 -17.42 -11.67
CA LEU A 367 36.63 -16.52 -10.63
C LEU A 367 38.16 -16.35 -10.69
N LYS A 368 38.91 -17.39 -11.05
CA LYS A 368 40.37 -17.36 -11.17
C LYS A 368 40.90 -16.57 -12.37
N LYS A 369 40.05 -16.14 -13.30
CA LYS A 369 40.46 -15.42 -14.51
C LYS A 369 40.88 -13.96 -14.25
N ALA A 370 40.47 -13.38 -13.12
CA ALA A 370 40.71 -11.99 -12.77
C ALA A 370 40.99 -11.86 -11.26
N PRO A 371 41.73 -10.83 -10.81
CA PRO A 371 41.82 -10.50 -9.39
C PRO A 371 40.42 -10.28 -8.80
N TYR A 372 40.16 -10.85 -7.63
CA TYR A 372 38.87 -10.75 -6.96
C TYR A 372 39.02 -10.56 -5.46
N THR A 373 37.94 -10.09 -4.84
CA THR A 373 37.78 -10.02 -3.40
C THR A 373 36.45 -10.64 -3.04
N ILE A 374 36.45 -11.51 -2.03
CA ILE A 374 35.24 -12.09 -1.46
C ILE A 374 34.89 -11.32 -0.20
N TYR A 375 33.67 -10.84 -0.14
CA TYR A 375 33.08 -10.20 1.02
C TYR A 375 31.98 -11.09 1.57
N GLY A 376 31.86 -11.18 2.89
CA GLY A 376 30.75 -11.89 3.51
C GLY A 376 30.75 -11.73 5.00
N ASP A 377 29.83 -12.41 5.66
CA ASP A 377 29.78 -12.52 7.11
C ASP A 377 30.24 -13.92 7.57
N GLU A 378 30.76 -14.04 8.79
CA GLU A 378 31.28 -15.30 9.35
C GLU A 378 30.37 -16.55 9.14
N PRO A 379 29.02 -16.47 9.26
CA PRO A 379 28.08 -17.54 8.91
C PRO A 379 27.91 -17.86 7.43
N PHE A 380 28.30 -16.96 6.54
CA PHE A 380 27.96 -16.95 5.11
C PHE A 380 26.44 -16.79 4.89
N ASP A 381 25.76 -15.96 5.69
CA ASP A 381 24.39 -15.53 5.41
C ASP A 381 24.35 -14.55 4.23
N CYS A 382 25.43 -13.86 3.92
CA CYS A 382 25.60 -13.13 2.67
C CYS A 382 27.03 -13.26 2.17
N VAL A 383 27.18 -13.65 0.90
CA VAL A 383 28.47 -13.68 0.22
C VAL A 383 28.38 -12.85 -1.05
N ALA A 384 29.34 -11.95 -1.23
CA ALA A 384 29.50 -11.14 -2.42
C ALA A 384 30.90 -11.32 -2.98
N ILE A 385 31.01 -11.39 -4.30
CA ILE A 385 32.28 -11.58 -5.00
C ILE A 385 32.46 -10.42 -5.97
N VAL A 386 33.54 -9.68 -5.81
CA VAL A 386 33.87 -8.51 -6.64
C VAL A 386 35.17 -8.78 -7.38
N GLN A 387 35.13 -8.76 -8.71
CA GLN A 387 36.32 -8.83 -9.56
C GLN A 387 36.83 -7.43 -9.87
N HIS A 388 38.13 -7.21 -9.73
CA HIS A 388 38.80 -5.91 -9.89
C HIS A 388 40.17 -6.04 -10.59
N PRO A 389 40.23 -6.35 -11.90
CA PRO A 389 41.46 -6.26 -12.66
C PRO A 389 42.08 -4.86 -12.60
N GLU A 390 43.41 -4.79 -12.63
CA GLU A 390 44.15 -3.53 -12.59
C GLU A 390 43.80 -2.65 -13.81
N GLY A 391 43.46 -1.38 -13.56
CA GLY A 391 43.07 -0.43 -14.61
C GLY A 391 41.63 -0.54 -15.12
N GLU A 392 40.84 -1.53 -14.66
CA GLU A 392 39.44 -1.72 -15.04
C GLU A 392 38.45 -1.34 -13.94
N THR A 393 37.17 -1.15 -14.31
CA THR A 393 36.11 -0.92 -13.34
C THR A 393 35.75 -2.22 -12.60
N PRO A 394 35.61 -2.21 -11.26
CA PRO A 394 35.19 -3.38 -10.50
C PRO A 394 33.77 -3.85 -10.84
N VAL A 395 33.58 -5.17 -10.87
CA VAL A 395 32.29 -5.82 -11.14
C VAL A 395 31.97 -6.79 -10.01
N MET A 396 30.82 -6.63 -9.36
CA MET A 396 30.29 -7.64 -8.45
C MET A 396 29.62 -8.73 -9.27
N THR A 397 30.29 -9.87 -9.38
CA THR A 397 29.87 -11.00 -10.22
C THR A 397 28.84 -11.89 -9.51
N LYS A 398 28.89 -11.95 -8.19
CA LYS A 398 27.95 -12.73 -7.37
C LYS A 398 27.54 -11.94 -6.13
N LEU A 399 26.24 -11.97 -5.81
CA LEU A 399 25.66 -11.55 -4.54
C LEU A 399 24.66 -12.63 -4.11
N LEU A 400 25.01 -13.40 -3.08
CA LEU A 400 24.33 -14.63 -2.69
C LEU A 400 23.81 -14.56 -1.24
N PRO A 401 22.80 -13.72 -0.95
CA PRO A 401 22.26 -13.61 0.38
C PRO A 401 21.28 -14.77 0.69
N SER A 402 21.32 -15.26 1.91
CA SER A 402 20.30 -16.16 2.47
C SER A 402 19.04 -15.34 2.82
N LYS A 403 17.91 -16.02 3.01
CA LYS A 403 16.70 -15.37 3.55
C LYS A 403 16.97 -14.68 4.89
N ASN A 404 17.84 -15.28 5.72
CA ASN A 404 18.22 -14.69 7.00
C ASN A 404 19.13 -13.46 6.82
N GLY A 405 20.03 -13.49 5.83
CA GLY A 405 20.87 -12.36 5.46
C GLY A 405 20.06 -11.14 5.01
N ILE A 406 19.01 -11.38 4.22
CA ILE A 406 18.09 -10.33 3.76
C ILE A 406 17.30 -9.72 4.92
N LEU A 407 16.63 -10.55 5.73
CA LEU A 407 15.76 -10.09 6.82
C LEU A 407 16.51 -9.39 7.96
N ASN A 408 17.81 -9.67 8.10
CA ASN A 408 18.66 -9.03 9.09
C ASN A 408 19.55 -7.95 8.49
N ASN A 409 19.30 -7.45 7.27
CA ASN A 409 20.12 -6.39 6.64
C ASN A 409 21.63 -6.73 6.62
N ILE A 410 22.00 -8.01 6.54
CA ILE A 410 23.41 -8.43 6.40
C ILE A 410 23.89 -8.07 4.99
N THR A 411 23.02 -8.18 3.99
CA THR A 411 23.29 -7.76 2.61
C THR A 411 23.73 -6.29 2.55
N ASP A 412 23.10 -5.42 3.33
CA ASP A 412 23.46 -4.00 3.46
C ASP A 412 24.84 -3.79 4.09
N ASN A 413 25.14 -4.53 5.16
CA ASN A 413 26.45 -4.47 5.81
C ASN A 413 27.57 -4.88 4.84
N VAL A 414 27.38 -5.99 4.12
CA VAL A 414 28.33 -6.46 3.10
C VAL A 414 28.48 -5.44 1.97
N PHE A 415 27.36 -4.88 1.47
CA PHE A 415 27.40 -3.88 0.39
C PHE A 415 28.07 -2.57 0.83
N ASN A 416 27.86 -2.12 2.08
CA ASN A 416 28.54 -0.96 2.63
C ASN A 416 30.05 -1.19 2.78
N SER A 417 30.48 -2.42 3.11
CA SER A 417 31.90 -2.80 3.10
C SER A 417 32.50 -2.69 1.69
N ILE A 418 31.79 -3.22 0.68
CA ILE A 418 32.18 -3.09 -0.73
C ILE A 418 32.29 -1.62 -1.15
N ARG A 419 31.34 -0.78 -0.73
CA ARG A 419 31.30 0.67 -1.06
C ARG A 419 32.44 1.46 -0.41
N LYS A 420 32.98 1.01 0.73
CA LYS A 420 34.18 1.60 1.34
C LYS A 420 35.41 1.36 0.45
N ASP A 421 35.55 0.14 -0.07
CA ASP A 421 36.69 -0.29 -0.87
C ASP A 421 36.61 0.15 -2.35
N HIS A 422 35.41 0.16 -2.92
CA HIS A 422 35.17 0.46 -4.33
C HIS A 422 34.25 1.68 -4.46
N LYS A 423 34.82 2.82 -4.85
CA LYS A 423 34.07 4.07 -5.09
C LYS A 423 33.14 4.02 -6.31
N ARG A 424 33.42 3.10 -7.23
CA ARG A 424 32.61 2.78 -8.41
C ARG A 424 32.45 1.26 -8.51
N LEU A 425 31.27 0.79 -8.90
CA LEU A 425 30.97 -0.64 -9.02
C LEU A 425 29.86 -0.86 -10.04
N PHE A 426 29.98 -1.94 -10.81
CA PHE A 426 28.90 -2.48 -11.65
C PHE A 426 28.47 -3.86 -11.14
N TRP A 427 27.20 -4.21 -11.28
CA TRP A 427 26.70 -5.55 -10.94
C TRP A 427 25.45 -5.89 -11.72
N THR A 428 25.10 -7.17 -11.71
CA THR A 428 23.93 -7.67 -12.45
C THR A 428 22.93 -8.32 -11.51
N ALA A 429 21.64 -8.26 -11.87
CA ALA A 429 20.58 -9.02 -11.23
C ALA A 429 19.54 -9.44 -12.27
N ARG A 430 18.82 -10.54 -12.01
CA ARG A 430 17.74 -11.03 -12.88
C ARG A 430 16.41 -10.35 -12.51
N ALA A 431 15.46 -10.31 -13.43
CA ALA A 431 14.16 -9.66 -13.20
C ALA A 431 13.23 -10.47 -12.28
N ASP A 432 13.48 -11.76 -12.13
CA ASP A 432 12.82 -12.65 -11.17
C ASP A 432 13.46 -12.60 -9.77
N ASP A 433 14.50 -11.78 -9.57
CA ASP A 433 15.10 -11.59 -8.24
C ASP A 433 14.11 -10.93 -7.27
N GLU A 434 13.81 -11.63 -6.18
CA GLU A 434 12.90 -11.16 -5.12
C GLU A 434 13.39 -9.86 -4.45
N ASN A 435 14.68 -9.56 -4.53
CA ASN A 435 15.32 -8.37 -3.96
C ASN A 435 15.58 -7.27 -4.99
N ARG A 436 14.96 -7.29 -6.17
CA ARG A 436 15.21 -6.28 -7.21
C ARG A 436 15.12 -4.83 -6.71
N ALA A 437 14.14 -4.50 -5.87
CA ALA A 437 13.99 -3.16 -5.30
C ALA A 437 15.24 -2.72 -4.50
N TRP A 438 15.87 -3.63 -3.76
CA TRP A 438 17.09 -3.36 -2.99
C TRP A 438 18.26 -2.93 -3.88
N HIS A 439 18.40 -3.53 -5.07
CA HIS A 439 19.42 -3.13 -6.04
C HIS A 439 19.17 -1.73 -6.61
N PHE A 440 17.92 -1.43 -6.97
CA PHE A 440 17.55 -0.10 -7.50
C PHE A 440 17.80 1.02 -6.50
N GLU A 441 17.47 0.81 -5.22
CA GLU A 441 17.70 1.81 -4.15
C GLU A 441 19.19 2.14 -3.93
N ARG A 442 20.09 1.22 -4.28
CA ARG A 442 21.54 1.33 -4.03
C ARG A 442 22.36 1.71 -5.26
N ALA A 443 21.71 1.81 -6.42
CA ALA A 443 22.34 2.17 -7.68
C ALA A 443 22.13 3.66 -7.99
N ASP A 444 23.15 4.28 -8.59
CA ASP A 444 23.02 5.62 -9.19
C ASP A 444 22.37 5.52 -10.58
N GLY A 445 22.50 4.37 -11.24
CA GLY A 445 21.87 4.09 -12.53
C GLY A 445 21.69 2.60 -12.80
N SER A 446 20.78 2.29 -13.72
CA SER A 446 20.50 0.91 -14.14
C SER A 446 20.10 0.82 -15.62
N PHE A 447 20.30 -0.34 -16.21
CA PHE A 447 19.85 -0.70 -17.55
C PHE A 447 19.20 -2.07 -17.51
N THR A 448 17.99 -2.23 -18.08
CA THR A 448 17.27 -3.51 -18.06
C THR A 448 16.84 -3.93 -19.46
N ARG A 449 17.10 -5.20 -19.81
CA ARG A 449 16.70 -5.80 -21.09
C ARG A 449 16.37 -7.28 -20.91
N GLN A 450 15.27 -7.76 -21.50
CA GLN A 450 14.88 -9.18 -21.49
C GLN A 450 14.91 -9.83 -20.09
N GLY A 451 14.49 -9.10 -19.06
CA GLY A 451 14.50 -9.60 -17.69
C GLY A 451 15.89 -9.73 -17.05
N ARG A 452 16.89 -9.01 -17.56
CA ARG A 452 18.25 -8.91 -17.01
C ARG A 452 18.58 -7.44 -16.77
N SER A 453 19.07 -7.11 -15.59
CA SER A 453 19.35 -5.75 -15.17
C SER A 453 20.83 -5.59 -14.82
N LEU A 454 21.46 -4.59 -15.42
CA LEU A 454 22.77 -4.05 -15.05
C LEU A 454 22.56 -2.84 -14.15
N PHE A 455 23.32 -2.75 -13.07
CA PHE A 455 23.28 -1.65 -12.12
C PHE A 455 24.68 -1.11 -11.90
N TRP A 456 24.78 0.17 -11.53
CA TRP A 456 26.04 0.78 -11.15
C TRP A 456 25.89 1.92 -10.14
N TYR A 457 26.98 2.23 -9.44
CA TYR A 457 27.15 3.47 -8.70
C TYR A 457 28.54 4.06 -8.93
N GLY A 458 28.72 5.35 -8.62
CA GLY A 458 30.01 6.04 -8.65
C GLY A 458 30.45 6.50 -10.04
N VAL A 459 29.57 6.42 -11.04
CA VAL A 459 29.81 6.93 -12.41
C VAL A 459 28.61 7.80 -12.79
N GLN A 460 28.85 9.11 -12.91
CA GLN A 460 27.81 10.11 -13.13
C GLN A 460 27.71 10.54 -14.61
N ASP A 461 28.78 10.39 -15.39
CA ASP A 461 28.79 10.69 -16.82
C ASP A 461 28.34 9.48 -17.64
N VAL A 462 27.25 9.66 -18.40
CA VAL A 462 26.69 8.65 -19.31
C VAL A 462 27.73 8.19 -20.35
N ARG A 463 28.59 9.07 -20.85
CA ARG A 463 29.63 8.70 -21.84
C ARG A 463 30.70 7.80 -21.24
N GLU A 464 30.99 7.97 -19.96
CA GLU A 464 31.90 7.09 -19.22
C GLU A 464 31.25 5.73 -19.00
N VAL A 465 29.96 5.68 -18.63
CA VAL A 465 29.18 4.43 -18.53
C VAL A 465 29.20 3.67 -19.85
N GLU A 466 28.95 4.33 -20.99
CA GLU A 466 29.01 3.70 -22.32
C GLU A 466 30.39 3.11 -22.64
N ARG A 467 31.47 3.82 -22.29
CA ARG A 467 32.85 3.34 -22.50
C ARG A 467 33.14 2.11 -21.66
N ILE A 468 32.74 2.13 -20.39
CA ILE A 468 32.91 1.01 -19.45
C ILE A 468 32.11 -0.21 -19.93
N VAL A 469 30.86 0.00 -20.35
CA VAL A 469 29.99 -1.05 -20.89
C VAL A 469 30.55 -1.70 -22.16
N LYS A 470 31.11 -0.90 -23.08
CA LYS A 470 31.81 -1.43 -24.27
C LYS A 470 33.03 -2.27 -23.87
N GLY A 471 33.80 -1.81 -22.88
CA GLY A 471 34.90 -2.59 -22.32
C GLY A 471 34.44 -3.93 -21.73
N PHE A 472 33.27 -3.99 -21.08
CA PHE A 472 32.71 -5.25 -20.60
C PHE A 472 32.28 -6.21 -21.73
N GLU A 473 31.83 -5.69 -22.87
CA GLU A 473 31.52 -6.50 -24.06
C GLU A 473 32.81 -7.09 -24.67
N GLU A 474 33.87 -6.29 -24.78
CA GLU A 474 35.17 -6.71 -25.32
C GLU A 474 35.88 -7.73 -24.43
N THR A 475 35.82 -7.55 -23.11
CA THR A 475 36.45 -8.44 -22.12
C THR A 475 35.59 -9.66 -21.76
N GLY A 476 34.29 -9.63 -22.07
CA GLY A 476 33.35 -10.70 -21.74
C GLY A 476 33.08 -10.87 -20.23
N ARG A 477 33.41 -9.88 -19.41
CA ARG A 477 33.26 -9.94 -17.94
C ARG A 477 31.81 -9.86 -17.46
N ILE A 478 30.92 -9.30 -18.29
CA ILE A 478 29.48 -9.29 -18.08
C ILE A 478 28.84 -9.92 -19.31
N GLU A 479 27.92 -10.86 -19.13
CA GLU A 479 27.23 -11.47 -20.26
C GLU A 479 26.51 -10.41 -21.10
N ARG A 480 26.61 -10.54 -22.42
CA ARG A 480 26.01 -9.60 -23.38
C ARG A 480 24.51 -9.36 -23.15
N ALA A 481 23.81 -10.33 -22.57
CA ALA A 481 22.38 -10.21 -22.25
C ALA A 481 22.07 -9.13 -21.19
N TYR A 482 23.05 -8.71 -20.39
CA TYR A 482 22.93 -7.60 -19.44
C TYR A 482 23.39 -6.25 -20.04
N LEU A 483 23.95 -6.23 -21.25
CA LEU A 483 24.55 -5.03 -21.84
C LEU A 483 23.63 -4.33 -22.87
N PRO A 484 23.64 -2.99 -22.93
CA PRO A 484 22.88 -2.19 -23.89
C PRO A 484 23.53 -2.20 -25.29
N VAL A 485 23.40 -3.30 -26.04
CA VAL A 485 24.01 -3.44 -27.37
C VAL A 485 23.00 -3.71 -28.49
N GLY A 486 23.18 -3.06 -29.64
CA GLY A 486 22.38 -3.27 -30.86
C GLY A 486 22.49 -4.70 -31.42
N PRO A 487 21.67 -5.07 -32.43
CA PRO A 487 21.73 -6.40 -33.03
C PRO A 487 23.12 -6.67 -33.64
N SER A 488 23.58 -7.92 -33.53
CA SER A 488 24.84 -8.40 -34.09
C SER A 488 24.95 -8.17 -35.59
N ILE A 489 26.10 -7.63 -36.02
CA ILE A 489 26.52 -7.61 -37.43
C ILE A 489 26.71 -9.07 -37.89
N PRO A 490 26.05 -9.54 -38.96
CA PRO A 490 26.30 -10.86 -39.53
C PRO A 490 27.67 -10.90 -40.22
N PRO A 491 28.34 -12.07 -40.30
CA PRO A 491 29.66 -12.18 -40.91
C PRO A 491 29.59 -11.89 -42.43
N HIS A 492 30.61 -11.20 -42.92
CA HIS A 492 30.84 -10.81 -44.30
C HIS A 492 30.38 -11.84 -45.34
N ARG A 493 29.51 -11.43 -46.27
CA ARG A 493 29.45 -12.00 -47.62
C ARG A 493 29.87 -10.97 -48.65
N VAL A 494 30.68 -11.48 -49.57
CA VAL A 494 31.45 -10.82 -50.61
C VAL A 494 30.54 -10.16 -51.66
N ALA A 495 31.07 -9.08 -52.22
CA ALA A 495 30.47 -8.19 -53.21
C ALA A 495 29.85 -8.89 -54.43
N SER A 496 28.73 -8.33 -54.90
CA SER A 496 28.36 -8.35 -56.31
C SER A 496 27.57 -7.09 -56.68
N SER A 497 28.07 -6.44 -57.71
CA SER A 497 27.69 -5.18 -58.36
C SER A 497 26.27 -5.09 -58.93
N ALA A 498 25.64 -3.92 -58.84
CA ALA A 498 24.72 -3.37 -59.84
C ALA A 498 24.59 -1.83 -59.70
N PRO A 499 24.24 -1.08 -60.76
CA PRO A 499 24.85 0.21 -61.05
C PRO A 499 23.96 1.45 -60.76
N SER A 500 24.63 2.59 -60.94
CA SER A 500 24.20 3.99 -60.81
C SER A 500 22.85 4.35 -61.45
N GLY A 501 22.12 5.23 -60.78
CA GLY A 501 21.04 6.03 -61.37
C GLY A 501 20.58 7.14 -60.41
N THR A 502 21.17 8.32 -60.54
CA THR A 502 20.82 9.53 -59.77
C THR A 502 19.72 10.36 -60.43
N ARG A 503 18.94 11.03 -59.56
CA ARG A 503 18.13 12.29 -59.71
C ARG A 503 16.61 12.11 -59.91
N PRO A 504 15.78 13.15 -59.64
CA PRO A 504 15.60 13.89 -58.39
C PRO A 504 14.10 14.15 -58.08
N PHE A 505 13.83 14.86 -56.98
CA PHE A 505 12.55 15.42 -56.51
C PHE A 505 11.46 15.75 -57.57
N SER A 506 10.20 15.41 -57.24
CA SER A 506 9.01 16.07 -57.78
C SER A 506 8.05 16.47 -56.66
N THR A 507 7.94 17.77 -56.44
CA THR A 507 6.80 18.44 -55.81
C THR A 507 5.62 18.47 -56.78
N PHE A 508 4.44 18.02 -56.37
CA PHE A 508 3.18 18.50 -56.94
C PHE A 508 2.15 18.72 -55.84
N ALA A 509 1.86 20.00 -55.65
CA ALA A 509 0.71 20.53 -54.95
C ALA A 509 -0.51 20.54 -55.88
N ARG A 510 -1.71 20.39 -55.29
CA ARG A 510 -2.99 21.12 -55.53
C ARG A 510 -4.20 20.21 -55.20
N PRO A 511 -5.42 20.76 -55.00
CA PRO A 511 -5.79 22.05 -54.42
C PRO A 511 -6.93 21.96 -53.37
N HIS A 512 -7.07 23.01 -52.56
CA HIS A 512 -8.29 23.34 -51.81
C HIS A 512 -9.44 23.72 -52.76
N ILE A 513 -10.64 23.20 -52.50
CA ILE A 513 -11.90 23.80 -52.96
C ILE A 513 -12.74 24.16 -51.72
N ILE A 514 -13.07 25.44 -51.63
CA ILE A 514 -14.06 26.03 -50.74
C ILE A 514 -15.43 25.82 -51.39
N GLY A 515 -16.36 25.20 -50.67
CA GLY A 515 -17.76 25.08 -51.05
C GLY A 515 -18.65 25.20 -49.82
N THR A 516 -19.25 26.37 -49.64
CA THR A 516 -20.19 26.71 -48.57
C THR A 516 -21.58 26.14 -48.84
N THR A 517 -22.15 25.54 -47.79
CA THR A 517 -23.58 25.52 -47.42
C THR A 517 -24.62 25.01 -48.42
N GLY A 518 -25.14 23.82 -48.13
CA GLY A 518 -26.48 23.37 -48.49
C GLY A 518 -26.96 22.37 -47.44
N PHE A 519 -27.68 22.86 -46.42
CA PHE A 519 -28.33 22.05 -45.41
C PHE A 519 -29.39 21.15 -46.07
N ALA A 520 -29.12 19.84 -46.17
CA ALA A 520 -30.13 18.83 -46.39
C ALA A 520 -30.35 18.09 -45.08
N SER A 521 -31.50 18.35 -44.43
CA SER A 521 -31.99 17.51 -43.34
C SER A 521 -32.21 16.09 -43.86
N PRO A 522 -31.69 15.04 -43.19
CA PRO A 522 -32.23 13.71 -43.40
C PRO A 522 -33.60 13.68 -42.74
N SER A 523 -34.61 13.59 -43.58
CA SER A 523 -35.98 13.25 -43.22
C SER A 523 -35.99 12.00 -42.33
N ARG A 524 -36.86 12.03 -41.30
CA ARG A 524 -37.17 10.88 -40.44
C ARG A 524 -37.61 9.70 -41.32
N GLY A 525 -36.72 8.74 -41.52
CA GLY A 525 -37.09 7.39 -41.91
C GLY A 525 -37.84 6.74 -40.76
N TYR A 526 -39.11 6.39 -40.99
CA TYR A 526 -39.89 5.55 -40.09
C TYR A 526 -39.12 4.24 -39.86
N ALA A 527 -38.98 3.88 -38.58
CA ALA A 527 -38.38 2.62 -38.16
C ALA A 527 -39.19 1.45 -38.72
N THR A 528 -38.69 0.79 -39.76
CA THR A 528 -38.89 -0.64 -39.90
C THR A 528 -38.22 -1.27 -38.68
N ALA A 529 -38.96 -2.03 -37.88
CA ALA A 529 -38.42 -2.70 -36.71
C ALA A 529 -37.28 -3.63 -37.17
N SER A 530 -36.03 -3.21 -36.95
CA SER A 530 -34.87 -4.06 -37.19
C SER A 530 -35.07 -5.35 -36.39
N PRO A 531 -34.90 -6.54 -37.00
CA PRO A 531 -35.18 -7.81 -36.36
C PRO A 531 -34.37 -7.96 -35.07
N GLU A 532 -34.95 -8.60 -34.07
CA GLU A 532 -34.31 -8.87 -32.79
C GLU A 532 -33.11 -9.81 -32.98
N LYS A 533 -31.96 -9.45 -32.40
CA LYS A 533 -30.70 -10.22 -32.50
C LYS A 533 -30.34 -10.86 -31.17
N LYS A 534 -29.88 -12.11 -31.23
CA LYS A 534 -29.53 -12.92 -30.06
C LYS A 534 -28.07 -12.74 -29.69
N VAL A 535 -27.81 -12.45 -28.42
CA VAL A 535 -26.46 -12.28 -27.87
C VAL A 535 -26.17 -13.42 -26.89
N ALA A 536 -24.95 -13.96 -26.94
CA ALA A 536 -24.41 -14.85 -25.92
C ALA A 536 -23.32 -14.13 -25.13
N LEU A 537 -23.45 -14.15 -23.80
CA LEU A 537 -22.48 -13.57 -22.88
C LEU A 537 -21.63 -14.66 -22.23
N ILE A 538 -20.35 -14.71 -22.55
CA ILE A 538 -19.41 -15.69 -22.02
C ILE A 538 -18.61 -15.07 -20.88
N GLY A 539 -18.76 -15.54 -19.64
CA GLY A 539 -18.05 -14.98 -18.47
C GLY A 539 -18.89 -14.01 -17.62
N ALA A 540 -20.18 -14.30 -17.42
CA ALA A 540 -21.14 -13.35 -16.87
C ALA A 540 -21.12 -13.12 -15.35
N ARG A 541 -20.17 -13.71 -14.61
CA ARG A 541 -20.13 -13.66 -13.12
C ARG A 541 -19.62 -12.32 -12.57
N GLY A 542 -18.59 -11.74 -13.19
CA GLY A 542 -17.92 -10.55 -12.64
C GLY A 542 -18.81 -9.30 -12.68
N PHE A 543 -18.37 -8.20 -12.04
CA PHE A 543 -19.02 -6.88 -12.17
C PHE A 543 -19.25 -6.51 -13.65
N THR A 544 -18.33 -6.92 -14.52
CA THR A 544 -18.41 -6.86 -15.97
C THR A 544 -19.66 -7.50 -16.57
N GLY A 545 -19.93 -8.76 -16.22
CA GLY A 545 -21.08 -9.48 -16.77
C GLY A 545 -22.39 -8.87 -16.30
N GLN A 546 -22.50 -8.54 -15.01
CA GLN A 546 -23.72 -8.01 -14.40
C GLN A 546 -24.11 -6.62 -14.94
N ALA A 547 -23.13 -5.74 -15.17
CA ALA A 547 -23.38 -4.44 -15.78
C ALA A 547 -23.87 -4.55 -17.23
N LEU A 548 -23.26 -5.44 -18.02
CA LEU A 548 -23.67 -5.68 -19.40
C LEU A 548 -25.06 -6.33 -19.50
N ILE A 549 -25.39 -7.27 -18.60
CA ILE A 549 -26.74 -7.83 -18.49
C ILE A 549 -27.77 -6.72 -18.28
N SER A 550 -27.47 -5.75 -17.41
CA SER A 550 -28.37 -4.62 -17.12
C SER A 550 -28.57 -3.70 -18.33
N LEU A 551 -27.53 -3.46 -19.14
CA LEU A 551 -27.65 -2.68 -20.37
C LEU A 551 -28.44 -3.43 -21.45
N LEU A 552 -28.12 -4.70 -21.67
CA LEU A 552 -28.81 -5.54 -22.65
C LEU A 552 -30.28 -5.79 -22.27
N ALA A 553 -30.62 -5.81 -20.98
CA ALA A 553 -32.01 -5.88 -20.51
C ALA A 553 -32.84 -4.67 -20.98
N ASN A 554 -32.21 -3.50 -21.16
CA ASN A 554 -32.88 -2.26 -21.57
C ASN A 554 -32.75 -1.94 -23.07
N HIS A 555 -31.95 -2.72 -23.83
CA HIS A 555 -31.76 -2.50 -25.26
C HIS A 555 -33.06 -2.77 -26.05
N PRO A 556 -33.48 -2.00 -27.06
CA PRO A 556 -34.73 -2.28 -27.78
C PRO A 556 -34.71 -3.55 -28.64
N SER A 557 -33.55 -3.92 -29.19
CA SER A 557 -33.45 -4.93 -30.26
C SER A 557 -32.43 -6.06 -30.02
N LEU A 558 -31.77 -6.07 -28.86
CA LEU A 558 -30.77 -7.08 -28.50
C LEU A 558 -31.27 -7.87 -27.30
N THR A 559 -31.20 -9.19 -27.39
CA THR A 559 -31.69 -10.08 -26.32
C THR A 559 -30.64 -11.12 -25.97
N LEU A 560 -30.41 -11.29 -24.66
CA LEU A 560 -29.55 -12.32 -24.13
C LEU A 560 -30.26 -13.66 -24.28
N SER A 561 -29.65 -14.52 -25.09
CA SER A 561 -30.11 -15.88 -25.30
C SER A 561 -29.38 -16.85 -24.38
N HIS A 562 -28.07 -16.63 -24.19
CA HIS A 562 -27.18 -17.54 -23.49
C HIS A 562 -26.24 -16.77 -22.57
N VAL A 563 -26.04 -17.29 -21.37
CA VAL A 563 -25.16 -16.69 -20.38
C VAL A 563 -24.30 -17.79 -19.75
N SER A 564 -22.99 -17.74 -19.99
CA SER A 564 -22.06 -18.77 -19.51
C SER A 564 -21.43 -18.41 -18.16
N SER A 565 -21.53 -19.34 -17.20
CA SER A 565 -20.83 -19.33 -15.92
C SER A 565 -20.64 -20.77 -15.40
N ARG A 566 -19.39 -21.17 -15.18
CA ARG A 566 -19.03 -22.48 -14.60
C ARG A 566 -19.64 -22.70 -13.21
N GLU A 567 -19.62 -21.66 -12.38
CA GLU A 567 -20.02 -21.74 -10.96
C GLU A 567 -21.53 -21.60 -10.76
N LEU A 568 -22.22 -20.88 -11.66
CA LEU A 568 -23.67 -20.61 -11.54
C LEU A 568 -24.53 -21.49 -12.45
N ALA A 569 -23.92 -22.47 -13.12
CA ALA A 569 -24.62 -23.35 -14.06
C ALA A 569 -25.88 -23.96 -13.42
N GLY A 570 -27.01 -23.86 -14.12
CA GLY A 570 -28.33 -24.32 -13.68
C GLY A 570 -29.16 -23.29 -12.91
N GLN A 571 -28.59 -22.14 -12.53
CA GLN A 571 -29.35 -21.08 -11.83
C GLN A 571 -30.03 -20.12 -12.82
N ARG A 572 -31.21 -19.60 -12.46
CA ARG A 572 -31.90 -18.56 -13.23
C ARG A 572 -31.15 -17.23 -13.16
N LEU A 573 -31.05 -16.53 -14.28
CA LEU A 573 -30.47 -15.19 -14.36
C LEU A 573 -31.37 -14.16 -13.63
N PRO A 574 -30.95 -13.62 -12.47
CA PRO A 574 -31.78 -12.69 -11.72
C PRO A 574 -31.83 -11.33 -12.42
N GLY A 575 -33.00 -10.68 -12.41
CA GLY A 575 -33.17 -9.30 -12.89
C GLY A 575 -33.24 -9.11 -14.41
N TYR A 576 -33.19 -10.18 -15.21
CA TYR A 576 -33.41 -10.13 -16.65
C TYR A 576 -34.86 -10.48 -17.00
N SER A 577 -35.59 -9.55 -17.62
CA SER A 577 -37.06 -9.66 -17.81
C SER A 577 -37.51 -9.97 -19.24
N LYS A 578 -36.61 -9.99 -20.23
CA LYS A 578 -36.99 -10.19 -21.64
C LYS A 578 -37.22 -11.65 -22.01
N SER A 579 -36.50 -12.56 -21.35
CA SER A 579 -36.63 -14.01 -21.55
C SER A 579 -36.19 -14.75 -20.29
N GLU A 580 -36.64 -15.99 -20.12
CA GLU A 580 -36.11 -16.87 -19.07
C GLU A 580 -34.75 -17.41 -19.49
N VAL A 581 -33.68 -16.85 -18.93
CA VAL A 581 -32.31 -17.28 -19.18
C VAL A 581 -31.78 -17.96 -17.93
N THR A 582 -31.13 -19.12 -18.10
CA THR A 582 -30.37 -19.79 -17.05
C THR A 582 -28.89 -19.74 -17.37
N TYR A 583 -28.06 -19.67 -16.34
CA TYR A 583 -26.62 -19.81 -16.48
C TYR A 583 -26.31 -21.23 -16.95
N SER A 584 -25.43 -21.35 -17.94
CA SER A 584 -24.94 -22.62 -18.47
C SER A 584 -23.41 -22.69 -18.38
N ASN A 585 -22.85 -23.90 -18.36
CA ASN A 585 -21.41 -24.09 -18.50
C ASN A 585 -21.07 -24.38 -19.96
N LEU A 586 -21.02 -23.34 -20.79
CA LEU A 586 -20.76 -23.51 -22.23
C LEU A 586 -19.31 -23.90 -22.49
N SER A 587 -19.10 -25.07 -23.07
CA SER A 587 -17.80 -25.55 -23.55
C SER A 587 -17.43 -24.94 -24.91
N THR A 588 -16.18 -25.07 -25.35
CA THR A 588 -15.77 -24.65 -26.70
C THR A 588 -16.53 -25.40 -27.79
N SER A 589 -16.86 -26.68 -27.57
CA SER A 589 -17.70 -27.46 -28.50
C SER A 589 -19.13 -26.96 -28.57
N ASP A 590 -19.71 -26.49 -27.45
CA ASP A 590 -21.04 -25.88 -27.47
C ASP A 590 -21.02 -24.57 -28.25
N ILE A 591 -20.01 -23.73 -28.03
CA ILE A 591 -19.86 -22.46 -28.75
C ILE A 591 -19.68 -22.70 -30.26
N GLU A 592 -18.86 -23.68 -30.64
CA GLU A 592 -18.66 -24.07 -32.04
C GLU A 592 -19.97 -24.53 -32.69
N ARG A 593 -20.74 -25.38 -32.01
CA ARG A 593 -22.08 -25.80 -32.45
C ARG A 593 -23.02 -24.61 -32.61
N MET A 594 -23.12 -23.75 -31.60
CA MET A 594 -24.00 -22.58 -31.61
C MET A 594 -23.67 -21.60 -32.74
N ALA A 595 -22.38 -21.40 -33.02
CA ALA A 595 -21.92 -20.58 -34.13
C ALA A 595 -22.27 -21.24 -35.48
N LYS A 596 -22.03 -22.55 -35.62
CA LYS A 596 -22.34 -23.33 -36.84
C LYS A 596 -23.83 -23.36 -37.16
N GLU A 597 -24.66 -23.61 -36.17
CA GLU A 597 -26.12 -23.67 -36.31
C GLU A 597 -26.77 -22.28 -36.42
N GLY A 598 -25.99 -21.21 -36.20
CA GLY A 598 -26.52 -19.86 -36.20
C GLY A 598 -27.55 -19.65 -35.09
N GLU A 599 -27.31 -20.16 -33.89
CA GLU A 599 -28.21 -19.97 -32.74
C GLU A 599 -28.10 -18.53 -32.18
N VAL A 600 -26.93 -17.92 -32.33
CA VAL A 600 -26.55 -16.62 -31.74
C VAL A 600 -26.03 -15.71 -32.85
N ASP A 601 -26.32 -14.41 -32.77
CA ASP A 601 -25.85 -13.42 -33.74
C ASP A 601 -24.57 -12.71 -33.29
N ALA A 602 -24.35 -12.61 -31.97
CA ALA A 602 -23.12 -12.07 -31.41
C ALA A 602 -22.69 -12.74 -30.10
N PHE A 603 -21.39 -12.94 -29.95
CA PHE A 603 -20.74 -13.41 -28.74
C PHE A 603 -19.97 -12.27 -28.07
N VAL A 604 -20.25 -12.02 -26.80
CA VAL A 604 -19.47 -11.10 -25.98
C VAL A 604 -18.60 -11.89 -25.02
N MET A 605 -17.29 -11.73 -25.14
CA MET A 605 -16.30 -12.39 -24.29
C MET A 605 -15.97 -11.51 -23.09
N ALA A 606 -16.63 -11.77 -21.97
CA ALA A 606 -16.37 -11.17 -20.66
C ALA A 606 -15.42 -12.05 -19.83
N LEU A 607 -14.33 -12.52 -20.45
CA LEU A 607 -13.37 -13.46 -19.85
C LEU A 607 -12.09 -12.73 -19.40
N PRO A 608 -11.30 -13.32 -18.47
CA PRO A 608 -9.98 -12.82 -18.14
C PRO A 608 -9.02 -12.86 -19.35
N ASN A 609 -7.99 -12.02 -19.32
CA ASN A 609 -6.93 -12.02 -20.33
C ASN A 609 -6.25 -13.41 -20.43
N GLY A 610 -5.93 -13.83 -21.64
CA GLY A 610 -5.29 -15.10 -22.00
C GLY A 610 -6.27 -16.26 -22.17
N VAL A 611 -7.58 -16.02 -22.01
CA VAL A 611 -8.60 -17.08 -21.97
C VAL A 611 -9.51 -17.07 -23.20
N CYS A 612 -9.60 -15.96 -23.95
CA CYS A 612 -10.56 -15.82 -25.04
C CYS A 612 -10.25 -16.74 -26.23
N LYS A 613 -8.96 -17.02 -26.49
CA LYS A 613 -8.50 -17.69 -27.71
C LYS A 613 -9.23 -19.00 -28.06
N PRO A 614 -9.36 -20.00 -27.17
CA PRO A 614 -10.04 -21.25 -27.51
C PRO A 614 -11.50 -21.06 -27.92
N PHE A 615 -12.19 -20.09 -27.33
CA PHE A 615 -13.58 -19.78 -27.64
C PHE A 615 -13.73 -19.00 -28.94
N VAL A 616 -12.83 -18.05 -29.21
CA VAL A 616 -12.79 -17.34 -30.51
C VAL A 616 -12.49 -18.32 -31.64
N ASP A 617 -11.48 -19.19 -31.46
CA ASP A 617 -11.12 -20.20 -32.46
C ASP A 617 -12.31 -21.15 -32.72
N ALA A 618 -13.12 -21.46 -31.70
CA ALA A 618 -14.35 -22.25 -31.84
C ALA A 618 -15.45 -21.53 -32.62
N ILE A 619 -15.67 -20.24 -32.37
CA ILE A 619 -16.62 -19.41 -33.14
C ILE A 619 -16.17 -19.31 -34.59
N ASP A 620 -14.87 -19.12 -34.83
CA ASP A 620 -14.31 -19.04 -36.17
C ASP A 620 -14.48 -20.34 -36.97
N ARG A 621 -14.29 -21.50 -36.33
CA ARG A 621 -14.56 -22.80 -36.96
C ARG A 621 -16.06 -22.97 -37.24
N GLY A 622 -16.91 -22.67 -36.26
CA GLY A 622 -18.36 -22.77 -36.42
C GLY A 622 -18.90 -21.85 -37.53
N ASN A 623 -18.47 -20.59 -37.57
CA ASN A 623 -18.84 -19.63 -38.62
C ASN A 623 -18.38 -20.07 -40.02
N LYS A 624 -17.20 -20.70 -40.15
CA LYS A 624 -16.71 -21.25 -41.44
C LYS A 624 -17.58 -22.39 -41.98
N GLU A 625 -18.14 -23.20 -41.09
CA GLU A 625 -18.98 -24.36 -41.45
C GLU A 625 -20.48 -24.04 -41.43
N GLY A 626 -20.86 -22.87 -40.91
CA GLY A 626 -22.23 -22.48 -40.63
C GLY A 626 -22.91 -21.69 -41.74
N SER A 627 -24.20 -21.42 -41.55
CA SER A 627 -25.02 -20.68 -42.51
C SER A 627 -24.96 -19.15 -42.36
N ARG A 628 -24.41 -18.64 -41.25
CA ARG A 628 -24.30 -17.21 -40.94
C ARG A 628 -23.10 -16.90 -40.06
N ASP A 629 -22.48 -15.74 -40.26
CA ASP A 629 -21.37 -15.27 -39.43
C ASP A 629 -21.88 -14.57 -38.16
N SER A 630 -21.45 -15.07 -37.00
CA SER A 630 -21.65 -14.41 -35.71
C SER A 630 -20.56 -13.36 -35.46
N VAL A 631 -20.94 -12.22 -34.87
CA VAL A 631 -19.99 -11.18 -34.43
C VAL A 631 -19.33 -11.58 -33.10
N VAL A 632 -18.04 -11.32 -32.93
CA VAL A 632 -17.33 -11.47 -31.66
C VAL A 632 -16.88 -10.11 -31.15
N VAL A 633 -17.23 -9.80 -29.89
CA VAL A 633 -16.71 -8.66 -29.15
C VAL A 633 -15.87 -9.17 -27.97
N ASP A 634 -14.58 -8.89 -28.01
CA ASP A 634 -13.66 -9.21 -26.91
C ASP A 634 -13.51 -8.03 -25.95
N LEU A 635 -13.78 -8.26 -24.66
CA LEU A 635 -13.58 -7.27 -23.60
C LEU A 635 -12.21 -7.39 -22.93
N SER A 636 -11.49 -8.50 -23.15
CA SER A 636 -10.16 -8.71 -22.62
C SER A 636 -9.12 -7.84 -23.35
N ALA A 637 -7.84 -8.03 -23.04
CA ALA A 637 -6.75 -7.37 -23.76
C ALA A 637 -6.13 -8.23 -24.87
N ASP A 638 -6.65 -9.45 -25.10
CA ASP A 638 -6.04 -10.46 -25.95
C ASP A 638 -5.93 -10.02 -27.42
N TYR A 639 -6.90 -9.24 -27.90
CA TYR A 639 -6.99 -8.84 -29.30
C TYR A 639 -6.89 -7.32 -29.55
N ARG A 640 -6.48 -6.54 -28.54
CA ARG A 640 -6.39 -5.07 -28.66
C ARG A 640 -5.26 -4.58 -29.58
N PHE A 641 -4.30 -5.45 -29.91
CA PHE A 641 -3.15 -5.13 -30.78
C PHE A 641 -3.19 -5.89 -32.11
N GLU A 642 -4.28 -6.61 -32.39
CA GLU A 642 -4.37 -7.63 -33.45
C GLU A 642 -5.03 -7.09 -34.73
N GLY A 643 -4.87 -5.80 -35.02
CA GLY A 643 -5.50 -5.15 -36.18
C GLY A 643 -5.11 -5.79 -37.52
N ALA A 644 -3.86 -6.24 -37.63
CA ALA A 644 -3.37 -6.97 -38.81
C ALA A 644 -4.07 -8.32 -39.03
N ASN A 645 -4.67 -8.90 -37.98
CA ASN A 645 -5.37 -10.19 -38.00
C ASN A 645 -6.90 -10.02 -38.12
N GLY A 646 -7.35 -8.86 -38.61
CA GLY A 646 -8.75 -8.58 -38.92
C GLY A 646 -9.61 -8.18 -37.73
N TRP A 647 -9.00 -7.81 -36.60
CA TRP A 647 -9.71 -7.24 -35.45
C TRP A 647 -9.88 -5.73 -35.60
N VAL A 648 -11.09 -5.24 -35.37
CA VAL A 648 -11.39 -3.81 -35.39
C VAL A 648 -11.39 -3.28 -33.95
N TYR A 649 -10.60 -2.23 -33.69
CA TYR A 649 -10.52 -1.61 -32.38
C TYR A 649 -11.70 -0.67 -32.12
N GLY A 650 -12.43 -0.92 -31.04
CA GLY A 650 -13.76 -0.36 -30.80
C GLY A 650 -13.81 0.97 -30.05
N LEU A 651 -13.13 2.01 -30.54
CA LEU A 651 -13.24 3.39 -30.01
C LEU A 651 -13.69 4.38 -31.10
N PRO A 652 -15.00 4.42 -31.43
CA PRO A 652 -15.55 5.12 -32.59
C PRO A 652 -15.39 6.65 -32.57
N GLU A 653 -15.20 7.28 -31.41
CA GLU A 653 -14.98 8.73 -31.31
C GLU A 653 -13.61 9.18 -31.84
N LEU A 654 -12.65 8.25 -31.96
CA LEU A 654 -11.30 8.54 -32.45
C LEU A 654 -10.95 7.80 -33.73
N TYR A 655 -11.48 6.59 -33.90
CA TYR A 655 -11.19 5.74 -35.03
C TYR A 655 -12.39 5.61 -35.96
N ASN A 656 -12.15 5.06 -37.14
CA ASN A 656 -13.15 5.04 -38.21
C ASN A 656 -14.40 4.22 -37.82
N ARG A 657 -15.55 4.89 -37.64
CA ARG A 657 -16.86 4.25 -37.42
C ARG A 657 -17.24 3.29 -38.55
N GLU A 658 -16.84 3.57 -39.78
CA GLU A 658 -17.17 2.72 -40.93
C GLU A 658 -16.50 1.36 -40.85
N SER A 659 -15.29 1.25 -40.27
CA SER A 659 -14.66 -0.07 -40.10
C SER A 659 -15.34 -0.91 -39.03
N LEU A 660 -16.09 -0.30 -38.11
CA LEU A 660 -16.89 -1.03 -37.11
C LEU A 660 -18.23 -1.54 -37.69
N LYS A 661 -18.78 -0.87 -38.71
CA LYS A 661 -20.03 -1.31 -39.35
C LYS A 661 -19.83 -2.65 -40.05
N GLY A 662 -20.55 -3.68 -39.59
CA GLY A 662 -20.42 -5.04 -40.11
C GLY A 662 -19.12 -5.76 -39.70
N ALA A 663 -18.37 -5.24 -38.73
CA ALA A 663 -17.17 -5.89 -38.23
C ALA A 663 -17.50 -7.24 -37.58
N LYS A 664 -16.82 -8.31 -38.00
CA LYS A 664 -17.01 -9.66 -37.43
C LYS A 664 -16.24 -9.87 -36.13
N ARG A 665 -15.14 -9.15 -35.94
CA ARG A 665 -14.27 -9.25 -34.76
C ARG A 665 -13.95 -7.85 -34.26
N VAL A 666 -14.36 -7.55 -33.03
CA VAL A 666 -14.19 -6.25 -32.40
C VAL A 666 -13.46 -6.41 -31.08
N SER A 667 -12.35 -5.69 -30.90
CA SER A 667 -11.66 -5.59 -29.61
C SER A 667 -12.08 -4.31 -28.89
N ASN A 668 -12.69 -4.47 -27.72
CA ASN A 668 -13.17 -3.34 -26.95
C ASN A 668 -11.99 -2.69 -26.21
N PRO A 669 -11.84 -1.34 -26.27
CA PRO A 669 -10.72 -0.64 -25.66
C PRO A 669 -10.76 -0.77 -24.14
N GLY A 670 -9.61 -0.72 -23.47
CA GLY A 670 -9.51 -0.69 -22.01
C GLY A 670 -10.01 0.63 -21.44
N CYS A 671 -10.52 0.60 -20.21
CA CYS A 671 -11.14 1.78 -19.59
C CYS A 671 -10.17 2.96 -19.41
N TYR A 672 -8.96 2.72 -18.89
CA TYR A 672 -7.93 3.77 -18.80
C TYR A 672 -7.39 4.15 -20.17
N ALA A 673 -7.15 3.19 -21.05
CA ALA A 673 -6.69 3.48 -22.41
C ALA A 673 -7.66 4.39 -23.13
N THR A 674 -8.97 4.14 -23.02
CA THR A 674 -10.04 4.98 -23.57
C THR A 674 -9.93 6.42 -23.05
N SER A 675 -9.87 6.60 -21.73
CA SER A 675 -9.76 7.94 -21.13
C SER A 675 -8.47 8.64 -21.53
N THR A 676 -7.35 7.93 -21.62
CA THR A 676 -6.05 8.48 -22.04
C THR A 676 -6.08 8.92 -23.50
N GLN A 677 -6.63 8.10 -24.39
CA GLN A 677 -6.73 8.44 -25.81
C GLN A 677 -7.62 9.66 -26.04
N LEU A 678 -8.78 9.73 -25.37
CA LEU A 678 -9.69 10.87 -25.47
C LEU A 678 -9.06 12.18 -24.94
N LEU A 679 -8.20 12.09 -23.91
CA LEU A 679 -7.44 13.23 -23.37
C LEU A 679 -6.27 13.69 -24.26
N LEU A 680 -5.68 12.81 -25.07
CA LEU A 680 -4.49 13.18 -25.83
C LEU A 680 -4.81 13.50 -27.30
N ALA A 681 -5.87 12.92 -27.87
CA ALA A 681 -6.17 12.99 -29.29
C ALA A 681 -6.34 14.42 -29.86
N PRO A 682 -6.97 15.40 -29.18
CA PRO A 682 -7.07 16.77 -29.69
C PRO A 682 -5.73 17.51 -29.68
N LEU A 683 -4.79 17.10 -28.81
CA LEU A 683 -3.51 17.76 -28.60
C LEU A 683 -2.35 17.19 -29.42
N LEU A 684 -2.53 16.03 -30.06
CA LEU A 684 -1.48 15.36 -30.85
C LEU A 684 -0.71 16.29 -31.81
N PRO A 685 -1.36 17.19 -32.57
CA PRO A 685 -0.64 18.08 -33.50
C PRO A 685 0.23 19.14 -32.80
N TYR A 686 0.05 19.34 -31.50
CA TYR A 686 0.67 20.41 -30.72
C TYR A 686 1.69 19.89 -29.70
N LEU A 687 2.01 18.60 -29.70
CA LEU A 687 2.98 18.00 -28.77
C LEU A 687 4.40 18.44 -29.07
N ALA A 688 5.19 18.70 -28.03
CA ALA A 688 6.63 18.94 -28.18
C ALA A 688 7.34 17.66 -28.64
N LEU A 689 8.09 17.75 -29.73
CA LEU A 689 8.87 16.63 -30.27
C LEU A 689 9.85 16.09 -29.22
N GLY A 690 9.94 14.77 -29.11
CA GLY A 690 10.84 14.10 -28.16
C GLY A 690 10.38 14.17 -26.70
N THR A 691 9.17 14.69 -26.42
CA THR A 691 8.59 14.67 -25.08
C THR A 691 7.51 13.59 -24.97
N VAL A 692 7.27 13.14 -23.73
CA VAL A 692 6.29 12.09 -23.42
C VAL A 692 5.18 12.67 -22.56
N PRO A 693 3.94 12.79 -23.06
CA PRO A 693 2.79 13.12 -22.22
C PRO A 693 2.63 12.08 -21.10
N THR A 694 2.38 12.56 -19.89
CA THR A 694 2.20 11.71 -18.71
C THR A 694 0.74 11.76 -18.27
N VAL A 695 0.12 10.60 -18.04
CA VAL A 695 -1.25 10.49 -17.58
C VAL A 695 -1.30 9.75 -16.25
N PHE A 696 -1.85 10.39 -15.23
CA PHE A 696 -2.10 9.80 -13.93
C PHE A 696 -3.58 9.42 -13.82
N GLY A 697 -3.88 8.15 -13.55
CA GLY A 697 -5.25 7.63 -13.54
C GLY A 697 -5.67 7.04 -12.19
N ILE A 698 -6.77 7.50 -11.61
CA ILE A 698 -7.35 6.94 -10.38
C ILE A 698 -8.70 6.29 -10.68
N SER A 699 -8.87 5.00 -10.42
CA SER A 699 -10.12 4.25 -10.60
C SER A 699 -10.77 3.88 -9.28
N GLY A 700 -12.09 3.69 -9.27
CA GLY A 700 -12.78 2.96 -8.21
C GLY A 700 -12.43 1.48 -8.22
N PHE A 701 -12.59 0.81 -7.08
CA PHE A 701 -12.14 -0.57 -6.91
C PHE A 701 -12.84 -1.62 -7.80
N SER A 702 -14.00 -1.30 -8.40
CA SER A 702 -14.62 -2.13 -9.45
C SER A 702 -13.72 -2.31 -10.68
N GLY A 703 -12.84 -1.35 -10.96
CA GLY A 703 -11.89 -1.39 -12.07
C GLY A 703 -10.70 -2.34 -11.85
N ALA A 704 -10.48 -2.82 -10.62
CA ALA A 704 -9.36 -3.71 -10.28
C ALA A 704 -9.62 -5.20 -10.58
N GLY A 705 -10.79 -5.54 -11.16
CA GLY A 705 -11.21 -6.91 -11.44
C GLY A 705 -11.83 -7.62 -10.23
N THR A 706 -12.29 -8.87 -10.42
CA THR A 706 -13.02 -9.64 -9.41
C THR A 706 -12.41 -11.01 -9.08
N LYS A 707 -12.74 -11.54 -7.89
CA LYS A 707 -12.50 -12.90 -7.41
C LYS A 707 -13.82 -13.57 -6.99
N SER A 708 -13.83 -14.89 -6.78
CA SER A 708 -15.02 -15.60 -6.28
C SER A 708 -15.20 -15.38 -4.77
N GLY A 709 -16.45 -15.32 -4.33
CA GLY A 709 -16.82 -15.07 -2.94
C GLY A 709 -16.70 -16.33 -2.09
N GLN A 710 -16.06 -16.24 -0.92
CA GLN A 710 -15.85 -17.40 -0.04
C GLN A 710 -17.16 -17.95 0.58
N LYS A 711 -18.18 -17.10 0.77
CA LYS A 711 -19.46 -17.47 1.40
C LYS A 711 -20.60 -17.66 0.40
N ASP A 712 -20.56 -16.96 -0.72
CA ASP A 712 -21.56 -17.06 -1.79
C ASP A 712 -20.85 -16.89 -3.15
N PRO A 713 -20.75 -17.95 -3.97
CA PRO A 713 -20.16 -17.89 -5.31
C PRO A 713 -20.89 -16.92 -6.26
N ALA A 714 -22.15 -16.57 -5.99
CA ALA A 714 -22.95 -15.67 -6.81
C ALA A 714 -22.61 -14.19 -6.62
N ILE A 715 -21.91 -13.82 -5.54
CA ILE A 715 -21.53 -12.42 -5.26
C ILE A 715 -20.09 -12.16 -5.72
N PRO A 716 -19.87 -11.30 -6.75
CA PRO A 716 -18.52 -10.93 -7.17
C PRO A 716 -17.84 -10.07 -6.10
N ILE A 717 -16.64 -10.48 -5.66
CA ILE A 717 -15.82 -9.69 -4.73
C ILE A 717 -14.71 -9.00 -5.54
N PRO A 718 -14.45 -7.69 -5.36
CA PRO A 718 -13.31 -7.03 -5.99
C PRO A 718 -11.98 -7.67 -5.55
N LYS A 719 -11.01 -7.76 -6.46
CA LYS A 719 -9.65 -8.25 -6.14
C LYS A 719 -8.99 -7.38 -5.08
N VAL A 720 -9.24 -6.08 -5.15
CA VAL A 720 -8.85 -5.07 -4.16
C VAL A 720 -10.13 -4.52 -3.54
N PRO A 721 -10.56 -4.98 -2.36
CA PRO A 721 -11.71 -4.42 -1.67
C PRO A 721 -11.50 -2.94 -1.35
N GLY A 722 -12.55 -2.12 -1.44
CA GLY A 722 -12.49 -0.71 -1.04
C GLY A 722 -12.06 -0.56 0.42
N GLU A 723 -12.44 -1.52 1.27
CA GLU A 723 -12.02 -1.62 2.67
C GLU A 723 -10.51 -1.85 2.78
N SER A 724 -9.91 -2.62 1.87
CA SER A 724 -8.45 -2.87 1.87
C SER A 724 -7.63 -1.63 1.50
N LEU A 725 -8.28 -0.58 0.99
CA LEU A 725 -7.66 0.70 0.66
C LEU A 725 -7.67 1.67 1.84
N ASN A 726 -8.46 1.40 2.90
CA ASN A 726 -8.52 2.21 4.13
C ASN A 726 -8.69 3.72 3.89
N GLY A 727 -9.51 4.11 2.92
CA GLY A 727 -9.71 5.52 2.56
C GLY A 727 -8.60 6.14 1.70
N GLY A 728 -7.50 5.42 1.46
CA GLY A 728 -6.38 5.85 0.62
C GLY A 728 -6.49 5.40 -0.83
N ILE A 729 -5.51 5.83 -1.63
CA ILE A 729 -5.36 5.46 -3.04
C ILE A 729 -4.11 4.57 -3.16
N ARG A 730 -4.19 3.47 -3.92
CA ARG A 730 -3.08 2.53 -4.16
C ARG A 730 -2.67 2.54 -5.64
N PRO A 731 -1.52 3.12 -5.99
CA PRO A 731 -0.89 2.90 -7.29
C PRO A 731 -0.54 1.42 -7.51
N TYR A 732 -0.61 0.94 -8.75
CA TYR A 732 -0.22 -0.43 -9.11
C TYR A 732 0.34 -0.49 -10.53
N ALA A 733 1.21 -1.48 -10.81
CA ALA A 733 1.83 -1.67 -12.13
C ALA A 733 2.30 -0.34 -12.74
N LEU A 734 3.20 0.33 -12.01
CA LEU A 734 3.62 1.73 -12.20
C LEU A 734 4.26 2.03 -13.55
N THR A 735 4.76 1.01 -14.25
CA THR A 735 5.35 1.08 -15.58
C THR A 735 4.88 -0.11 -16.41
N ASP A 736 4.98 0.00 -17.74
CA ASP A 736 4.62 -1.07 -18.70
C ASP A 736 3.16 -1.55 -18.56
N HIS A 737 2.27 -0.69 -18.05
CA HIS A 737 0.87 -1.03 -17.89
C HIS A 737 0.23 -1.29 -19.26
N ILE A 738 -0.66 -2.27 -19.38
CA ILE A 738 -1.26 -2.62 -20.68
C ILE A 738 -1.98 -1.44 -21.34
N HIS A 739 -2.66 -0.62 -20.54
CA HIS A 739 -3.31 0.62 -21.00
C HIS A 739 -2.34 1.70 -21.49
N GLU A 740 -1.10 1.73 -20.98
CA GLU A 740 -0.04 2.62 -21.47
C GLU A 740 0.33 2.23 -22.91
N ARG A 741 0.65 0.95 -23.11
CA ARG A 741 0.99 0.40 -24.42
C ARG A 741 -0.17 0.50 -25.41
N GLU A 742 -1.39 0.23 -24.95
CA GLU A 742 -2.61 0.29 -25.75
C GLU A 742 -2.88 1.71 -26.25
N ALA A 743 -2.88 2.70 -25.35
CA ALA A 743 -3.09 4.10 -25.74
C ALA A 743 -1.96 4.59 -26.65
N GLY A 744 -0.69 4.29 -26.34
CA GLY A 744 0.45 4.68 -27.17
C GLY A 744 0.41 4.04 -28.57
N HIS A 745 0.06 2.75 -28.67
CA HIS A 745 -0.06 2.03 -29.93
C HIS A 745 -1.14 2.64 -30.83
N HIS A 746 -2.35 2.83 -30.30
CA HIS A 746 -3.48 3.32 -31.08
C HIS A 746 -3.43 4.83 -31.35
N LEU A 747 -2.85 5.64 -30.47
CA LEU A 747 -2.61 7.06 -30.80
C LEU A 747 -1.54 7.21 -31.90
N SER A 748 -0.57 6.29 -31.94
CA SER A 748 0.47 6.29 -32.98
C SER A 748 -0.06 6.04 -34.38
N THR A 749 -1.26 5.49 -34.55
CA THR A 749 -1.90 5.39 -35.88
C THR A 749 -2.44 6.74 -36.37
N ILE A 750 -2.65 7.70 -35.46
CA ILE A 750 -3.06 9.07 -35.78
C ILE A 750 -1.82 9.96 -35.90
N SER A 751 -0.95 9.93 -34.89
CA SER A 751 0.32 10.66 -34.86
C SER A 751 1.33 9.89 -34.01
N PRO A 752 2.54 9.57 -34.53
CA PRO A 752 3.54 8.80 -33.77
C PRO A 752 3.83 9.42 -32.40
N MET A 753 3.58 8.65 -31.33
CA MET A 753 3.80 9.14 -29.97
C MET A 753 4.03 8.02 -28.96
N THR A 754 4.60 8.39 -27.82
CA THR A 754 4.66 7.54 -26.63
C THR A 754 3.89 8.22 -25.51
N VAL A 755 3.36 7.42 -24.58
CA VAL A 755 2.59 7.91 -23.42
C VAL A 755 3.18 7.24 -22.19
N ALA A 756 3.35 7.99 -21.11
CA ALA A 756 3.61 7.45 -19.78
C ALA A 756 2.30 7.41 -18.99
N PHE A 757 1.97 6.29 -18.35
CA PHE A 757 0.71 6.16 -17.63
C PHE A 757 0.87 5.46 -16.27
N THR A 758 0.36 6.08 -15.21
CA THR A 758 0.38 5.53 -13.85
C THR A 758 -1.04 5.27 -13.33
N PRO A 759 -1.47 3.99 -13.21
CA PRO A 759 -2.77 3.66 -12.66
C PRO A 759 -2.74 3.58 -11.13
N SER A 760 -3.86 3.97 -10.53
CA SER A 760 -4.13 3.94 -9.11
C SER A 760 -5.57 3.54 -8.83
N VAL A 761 -5.81 2.84 -7.73
CA VAL A 761 -7.17 2.43 -7.30
C VAL A 761 -7.54 3.12 -6.01
N ALA A 762 -8.79 3.53 -5.87
CA ALA A 762 -9.32 4.33 -4.79
C ALA A 762 -10.54 3.66 -4.12
N PRO A 763 -10.96 4.11 -2.92
CA PRO A 763 -11.88 3.36 -2.07
C PRO A 763 -13.34 3.46 -2.50
N TRP A 764 -13.67 4.27 -3.50
CA TRP A 764 -15.02 4.34 -4.07
C TRP A 764 -15.25 3.22 -5.09
N PHE A 765 -16.53 2.90 -5.35
CA PHE A 765 -16.91 1.73 -6.14
C PHE A 765 -16.50 1.83 -7.63
N SER A 766 -16.95 2.87 -8.35
CA SER A 766 -16.72 3.02 -9.80
C SER A 766 -16.34 4.44 -10.20
N GLY A 767 -15.77 4.58 -11.40
CA GLY A 767 -15.28 5.87 -11.91
C GLY A 767 -13.76 5.88 -12.08
N ILE A 768 -13.26 6.49 -13.16
CA ILE A 768 -11.86 6.80 -13.43
C ILE A 768 -11.72 8.31 -13.53
N LEU A 769 -10.78 8.87 -12.77
CA LEU A 769 -10.21 10.20 -12.94
C LEU A 769 -8.88 10.06 -13.68
N SER A 770 -8.72 10.69 -14.84
CA SER A 770 -7.46 10.73 -15.58
C SER A 770 -6.97 12.16 -15.65
N ILE A 771 -5.71 12.37 -15.27
CA ILE A 771 -5.05 13.68 -15.25
C ILE A 771 -3.89 13.62 -16.23
N ALA A 772 -3.99 14.35 -17.34
CA ALA A 772 -2.93 14.41 -18.35
C ALA A 772 -2.07 15.65 -18.16
N SER A 773 -0.76 15.45 -18.10
CA SER A 773 0.28 16.46 -18.16
C SER A 773 0.95 16.40 -19.54
N VAL A 774 0.71 17.42 -20.36
CA VAL A 774 1.08 17.40 -21.78
C VAL A 774 2.05 18.54 -22.11
N PRO A 775 3.31 18.24 -22.48
CA PRO A 775 4.23 19.24 -22.99
C PRO A 775 3.87 19.63 -24.43
N LEU A 776 3.56 20.90 -24.65
CA LEU A 776 3.19 21.46 -25.95
C LEU A 776 4.42 22.00 -26.70
N ALA A 777 4.42 22.01 -28.03
CA ALA A 777 5.52 22.54 -28.85
C ALA A 777 5.49 24.07 -29.01
N LYS A 778 4.32 24.69 -28.76
CA LYS A 778 4.11 26.14 -28.77
C LYS A 778 3.18 26.52 -27.63
N PRO A 779 3.28 27.75 -27.09
CA PRO A 779 2.33 28.24 -26.11
C PRO A 779 0.92 28.29 -26.70
N LEU A 780 -0.05 27.69 -25.99
CA LEU A 780 -1.48 27.79 -26.28
C LEU A 780 -2.19 28.33 -25.04
N ARG A 781 -3.20 29.18 -25.23
CA ARG A 781 -4.09 29.62 -24.16
C ARG A 781 -5.04 28.50 -23.78
N ALA A 782 -5.49 28.49 -22.52
CA ALA A 782 -6.48 27.53 -22.06
C ALA A 782 -7.76 27.56 -22.92
N SER A 783 -8.19 28.74 -23.39
CA SER A 783 -9.34 28.87 -24.30
C SER A 783 -9.13 28.16 -25.64
N GLU A 784 -7.93 28.23 -26.21
CA GLU A 784 -7.60 27.58 -27.47
C GLU A 784 -7.62 26.06 -27.32
N ILE A 785 -7.14 25.56 -26.17
CA ILE A 785 -7.23 24.14 -25.83
C ILE A 785 -8.69 23.70 -25.69
N TRP A 786 -9.54 24.49 -25.03
CA TRP A 786 -10.98 24.19 -24.96
C TRP A 786 -11.62 24.13 -26.34
N ASP A 787 -11.28 25.04 -27.24
CA ASP A 787 -11.79 25.04 -28.60
C ASP A 787 -11.39 23.78 -29.38
N LEU A 788 -10.16 23.27 -29.19
CA LEU A 788 -9.72 21.99 -29.77
C LEU A 788 -10.58 20.82 -29.31
N TYR A 789 -10.96 20.79 -28.03
CA TYR A 789 -11.83 19.75 -27.48
C TYR A 789 -13.26 19.88 -27.99
N LYS A 790 -13.81 21.08 -28.00
CA LYS A 790 -15.16 21.36 -28.53
C LYS A 790 -15.22 20.93 -29.99
N HIS A 791 -14.27 21.37 -30.81
CA HIS A 791 -14.21 21.00 -32.22
C HIS A 791 -14.08 19.49 -32.44
N ARG A 792 -13.35 18.77 -31.57
CA ARG A 792 -13.21 17.32 -31.71
C ARG A 792 -14.46 16.55 -31.30
N TYR A 793 -15.13 16.95 -30.22
CA TYR A 793 -16.14 16.10 -29.57
C TYR A 793 -17.56 16.71 -29.53
N GLU A 794 -17.82 17.86 -30.18
CA GLU A 794 -19.14 18.51 -30.17
C GLU A 794 -20.30 17.63 -30.69
N HIS A 795 -20.00 16.63 -31.52
CA HIS A 795 -21.00 15.72 -32.08
C HIS A 795 -21.06 14.37 -31.34
N GLU A 796 -20.23 14.18 -30.31
CA GLU A 796 -20.13 12.92 -29.58
C GLU A 796 -21.10 12.88 -28.40
N LYS A 797 -22.21 12.15 -28.54
CA LYS A 797 -23.28 12.12 -27.52
C LYS A 797 -22.86 11.51 -26.19
N LEU A 798 -21.81 10.68 -26.19
CA LEU A 798 -21.25 10.06 -24.99
C LEU A 798 -20.08 10.88 -24.41
N VAL A 799 -19.77 12.05 -24.96
CA VAL A 799 -18.75 12.98 -24.45
C VAL A 799 -19.42 14.27 -24.00
N ARG A 800 -19.10 14.72 -22.79
CA ARG A 800 -19.51 16.03 -22.28
C ARG A 800 -18.28 16.85 -21.95
N ILE A 801 -18.28 18.09 -22.40
CA ILE A 801 -17.24 19.06 -22.11
C ILE A 801 -17.83 20.01 -21.06
N LYS A 802 -17.24 20.07 -19.85
CA LYS A 802 -17.62 21.07 -18.85
C LYS A 802 -17.16 22.43 -19.32
N GLU A 803 -17.99 23.45 -19.24
CA GLU A 803 -17.57 24.82 -19.53
C GLU A 803 -16.55 25.29 -18.47
N PRO A 804 -15.65 26.25 -18.79
CA PRO A 804 -14.65 26.75 -17.85
C PRO A 804 -15.24 27.25 -16.52
N THR A 805 -16.49 27.71 -16.53
CA THR A 805 -17.24 28.17 -15.35
C THR A 805 -17.73 27.03 -14.45
N GLU A 806 -17.78 25.80 -14.94
CA GLU A 806 -18.21 24.61 -14.19
C GLU A 806 -17.07 23.93 -13.40
N GLY A 807 -15.84 24.44 -13.51
CA GLY A 807 -14.68 23.97 -12.74
C GLY A 807 -14.02 22.69 -13.27
N VAL A 808 -13.31 21.99 -12.37
CA VAL A 808 -12.68 20.69 -12.66
C VAL A 808 -13.72 19.56 -12.64
N VAL A 809 -13.37 18.38 -13.15
CA VAL A 809 -14.26 17.21 -13.11
C VAL A 809 -14.23 16.54 -11.74
N GLU A 810 -15.39 16.15 -11.24
CA GLU A 810 -15.59 15.46 -9.96
C GLU A 810 -16.33 14.14 -10.15
N LEU A 811 -16.28 13.26 -9.14
CA LEU A 811 -16.95 11.95 -9.19
C LEU A 811 -18.44 12.04 -9.55
N GLY A 812 -19.13 13.05 -9.02
CA GLY A 812 -20.56 13.27 -9.26
C GLY A 812 -20.92 13.63 -10.69
N ASP A 813 -19.97 14.08 -11.52
CA ASP A 813 -20.24 14.47 -12.91
C ASP A 813 -20.58 13.29 -13.82
N VAL A 814 -20.13 12.08 -13.46
CA VAL A 814 -20.35 10.86 -14.25
C VAL A 814 -21.11 9.77 -13.50
N GLU A 815 -21.32 9.91 -12.18
CA GLU A 815 -21.84 8.83 -11.36
C GLU A 815 -23.21 8.40 -11.88
N ASN A 816 -23.36 7.13 -12.26
CA ASN A 816 -24.58 6.59 -12.86
C ASN A 816 -24.93 7.17 -14.26
N ASN A 817 -23.96 7.74 -14.98
CA ASN A 817 -24.17 8.30 -16.31
C ASN A 817 -23.36 7.54 -17.38
N HIS A 818 -23.92 7.45 -18.58
CA HIS A 818 -23.29 6.84 -19.75
C HIS A 818 -22.47 7.91 -20.46
N GLY A 819 -21.29 8.27 -19.94
CA GLY A 819 -20.52 9.38 -20.51
C GLY A 819 -19.07 9.50 -20.05
N TRP A 820 -18.26 10.20 -20.85
CA TRP A 820 -16.93 10.69 -20.48
C TRP A 820 -17.02 12.20 -20.38
N VAL A 821 -16.53 12.74 -19.29
CA VAL A 821 -16.58 14.18 -19.01
C VAL A 821 -15.17 14.72 -18.99
N ILE A 822 -14.92 15.83 -19.67
CA ILE A 822 -13.65 16.56 -19.57
C ILE A 822 -13.84 17.95 -18.95
N GLY A 823 -12.88 18.34 -18.12
CA GLY A 823 -12.69 19.71 -17.73
C GLY A 823 -11.36 20.00 -17.03
N GLY A 824 -11.26 21.17 -16.39
CA GLY A 824 -10.07 21.55 -15.63
C GLY A 824 -8.81 21.76 -16.46
N VAL A 825 -8.91 22.46 -17.60
CA VAL A 825 -7.76 22.81 -18.44
C VAL A 825 -6.96 23.95 -17.80
N GLN A 826 -5.67 23.71 -17.55
CA GLN A 826 -4.72 24.74 -17.13
C GLN A 826 -3.46 24.71 -18.00
N VAL A 827 -2.79 25.85 -18.09
CA VAL A 827 -1.63 26.10 -18.96
C VAL A 827 -0.58 26.83 -18.13
N GLY A 828 0.66 26.32 -18.11
CA GLY A 828 1.77 26.94 -17.36
C GLY A 828 2.17 28.33 -17.88
N SER A 829 2.72 29.17 -17.00
CA SER A 829 3.11 30.56 -17.29
C SER A 829 4.48 30.73 -17.98
N SER A 830 5.22 29.64 -18.19
CA SER A 830 6.54 29.66 -18.82
C SER A 830 6.41 29.94 -20.32
N GLY A 831 6.62 31.19 -20.74
CA GLY A 831 6.51 31.65 -22.13
C GLY A 831 7.55 31.09 -23.12
N SER A 832 8.09 29.90 -22.90
CA SER A 832 8.91 29.16 -23.86
C SER A 832 8.04 28.17 -24.66
N ALA A 833 8.57 27.67 -25.77
CA ALA A 833 7.89 26.74 -26.68
C ALA A 833 7.23 25.54 -25.97
N ALA A 834 7.76 25.10 -24.82
CA ALA A 834 7.21 24.05 -24.00
C ALA A 834 6.22 24.56 -22.94
N THR A 835 4.92 24.44 -23.20
CA THR A 835 3.88 24.71 -22.19
C THR A 835 3.30 23.41 -21.66
N GLN A 836 3.26 23.22 -20.34
CA GLN A 836 2.61 22.07 -19.72
C GLN A 836 1.11 22.36 -19.58
N CYS A 837 0.28 21.51 -20.17
CA CYS A 837 -1.16 21.53 -19.96
C CYS A 837 -1.57 20.45 -18.96
N LEU A 838 -2.36 20.82 -17.95
CA LEU A 838 -3.03 19.88 -17.05
C LEU A 838 -4.49 19.75 -17.48
N GLN A 839 -4.98 18.52 -17.64
CA GLN A 839 -6.36 18.25 -18.04
C GLN A 839 -6.94 17.11 -17.26
N VAL A 840 -8.23 17.20 -16.94
CA VAL A 840 -8.94 16.24 -16.12
C VAL A 840 -10.08 15.61 -16.91
N GLY A 841 -10.02 14.30 -17.13
CA GLY A 841 -11.07 13.51 -17.74
C GLY A 841 -11.66 12.52 -16.74
N TRP A 842 -12.95 12.23 -16.85
CA TRP A 842 -13.60 11.24 -15.99
C TRP A 842 -14.47 10.24 -16.77
N LEU A 843 -14.38 8.95 -16.44
CA LEU A 843 -15.14 7.82 -17.04
C LEU A 843 -15.79 6.92 -15.98
N ASP A 844 -17.10 6.64 -16.01
CA ASP A 844 -17.67 5.60 -15.13
C ASP A 844 -17.29 4.18 -15.62
N THR A 845 -16.38 3.51 -14.89
CA THR A 845 -15.88 2.16 -15.23
C THR A 845 -16.94 1.08 -15.22
N ALA A 846 -17.98 1.22 -14.39
CA ALA A 846 -19.00 0.20 -14.21
C ALA A 846 -20.10 0.30 -15.26
N ILE A 847 -20.22 1.42 -15.98
CA ILE A 847 -21.36 1.69 -16.85
C ILE A 847 -20.91 2.11 -18.26
N LYS A 848 -19.93 3.00 -18.40
CA LYS A 848 -19.52 3.49 -19.72
C LYS A 848 -18.65 2.51 -20.49
N TRP A 849 -17.75 1.77 -19.83
CA TRP A 849 -16.95 0.77 -20.53
C TRP A 849 -17.83 -0.31 -21.21
N PHE A 850 -18.98 -0.62 -20.62
CA PHE A 850 -19.99 -1.49 -21.23
C PHE A 850 -20.89 -0.77 -22.23
N ALA A 851 -21.12 0.53 -22.07
CA ALA A 851 -21.77 1.34 -23.11
C ALA A 851 -20.96 1.31 -24.40
N TYR A 852 -19.62 1.31 -24.34
CA TYR A 852 -18.76 1.09 -25.51
C TYR A 852 -18.92 -0.30 -26.12
N CYS A 853 -19.01 -1.35 -25.29
CA CYS A 853 -19.30 -2.69 -25.78
C CYS A 853 -20.63 -2.72 -26.55
N VAL A 854 -21.69 -2.09 -26.01
CA VAL A 854 -23.00 -2.02 -26.67
C VAL A 854 -22.95 -1.14 -27.92
N GLN A 855 -22.24 -0.02 -27.91
CA GLN A 855 -22.05 0.85 -29.08
C GLN A 855 -21.32 0.11 -30.21
N ASN A 856 -20.24 -0.59 -29.88
CA ASN A 856 -19.48 -1.43 -30.81
C ASN A 856 -20.34 -2.58 -31.36
N LEU A 857 -21.13 -3.22 -30.50
CA LEU A 857 -22.06 -4.28 -30.90
C LEU A 857 -23.17 -3.75 -31.81
N ASN A 858 -23.71 -2.57 -31.52
CA ASN A 858 -24.72 -1.91 -32.34
C ASN A 858 -24.16 -1.59 -33.73
N LEU A 859 -22.99 -0.97 -33.81
CA LEU A 859 -22.32 -0.67 -35.07
C LEU A 859 -22.04 -1.95 -35.87
N ALA A 860 -21.48 -2.98 -35.23
CA ALA A 860 -21.18 -4.26 -35.87
C ALA A 860 -22.43 -4.97 -36.41
N LEU A 861 -23.56 -4.88 -35.70
CA LEU A 861 -24.83 -5.50 -36.10
C LEU A 861 -25.73 -4.60 -36.97
N GLY A 862 -25.30 -3.36 -37.25
CA GLY A 862 -26.04 -2.41 -38.09
C GLY A 862 -27.20 -1.68 -37.40
N TYR A 863 -27.19 -1.60 -36.06
CA TYR A 863 -28.11 -0.78 -35.27
C TYR A 863 -27.60 0.66 -35.08
N ASP A 864 -28.48 1.55 -34.62
CA ASP A 864 -28.09 2.87 -34.13
C ASP A 864 -27.08 2.71 -32.98
N GLU A 865 -25.93 3.38 -33.08
CA GLU A 865 -24.80 3.21 -32.15
C GLU A 865 -25.18 3.53 -30.69
N HIS A 866 -26.23 4.35 -30.48
CA HIS A 866 -26.69 4.78 -29.17
C HIS A 866 -27.89 3.96 -28.64
N GLY A 867 -28.31 2.93 -29.36
CA GLY A 867 -29.34 1.99 -28.94
C GLY A 867 -29.02 1.41 -27.56
N GLY A 868 -29.93 1.60 -26.60
CA GLY A 868 -29.78 1.09 -25.23
C GLY A 868 -28.72 1.75 -24.34
N THR A 869 -27.99 2.76 -24.83
CA THR A 869 -26.95 3.48 -24.04
C THR A 869 -27.35 4.91 -23.65
N LEU A 870 -28.26 5.57 -24.37
CA LEU A 870 -28.74 6.93 -24.06
C LEU A 870 -30.06 7.01 -23.27
N ARG A 871 -30.82 5.91 -23.16
CA ARG A 871 -32.03 5.88 -22.33
C ARG A 871 -31.60 5.63 -20.89
N GLY A 872 -31.61 6.67 -20.07
CA GLY A 872 -31.19 6.62 -18.67
C GLY A 872 -31.75 5.40 -17.92
N CYS A 873 -30.90 4.84 -17.06
CA CYS A 873 -31.18 3.70 -16.19
C CYS A 873 -32.56 3.84 -15.49
N PRO A 874 -33.54 2.94 -15.72
CA PRO A 874 -34.84 3.03 -15.07
C PRO A 874 -34.72 2.85 -13.56
N ARG A 875 -35.70 3.39 -12.81
CA ARG A 875 -35.79 3.41 -11.33
C ARG A 875 -35.56 2.05 -10.65
N THR A 876 -35.62 0.94 -11.37
CA THR A 876 -35.41 -0.45 -10.91
C THR A 876 -33.93 -0.83 -10.74
N ALA A 877 -33.02 -0.41 -11.62
CA ALA A 877 -31.58 -0.60 -11.38
C ALA A 877 -31.04 0.41 -10.34
N ARG A 878 -31.73 1.56 -10.19
CA ARG A 878 -31.61 2.44 -9.02
C ARG A 878 -31.99 1.73 -7.72
N ALA A 879 -32.83 0.68 -7.75
CA ALA A 879 -33.19 -0.11 -6.58
C ALA A 879 -32.19 -1.26 -6.31
N LEU A 880 -31.57 -1.86 -7.32
CA LEU A 880 -30.50 -2.86 -7.13
C LEU A 880 -29.19 -2.22 -6.64
N LEU A 881 -28.80 -1.06 -7.18
CA LEU A 881 -27.69 -0.24 -6.67
C LEU A 881 -28.02 0.43 -5.33
N LYS A 882 -29.28 0.84 -5.11
CA LYS A 882 -29.72 1.26 -3.77
C LYS A 882 -29.80 0.09 -2.80
N ASN A 883 -30.03 -1.16 -3.21
CA ASN A 883 -30.07 -2.29 -2.27
C ASN A 883 -28.67 -2.78 -1.91
N SER A 884 -27.68 -2.66 -2.81
CA SER A 884 -26.26 -2.84 -2.46
C SER A 884 -25.72 -1.66 -1.64
N GLN A 885 -26.03 -0.42 -2.03
CA GLN A 885 -25.74 0.77 -1.22
C GLN A 885 -26.62 0.88 0.04
N ALA A 886 -27.75 0.19 0.16
CA ALA A 886 -28.58 0.13 1.37
C ALA A 886 -28.25 -1.08 2.23
N LEU A 887 -27.67 -2.15 1.71
CA LEU A 887 -26.97 -3.12 2.57
C LEU A 887 -25.69 -2.48 3.14
N ILE A 888 -24.96 -1.73 2.32
CA ILE A 888 -23.78 -0.97 2.78
C ILE A 888 -24.22 0.19 3.68
N LYS A 889 -25.27 0.96 3.35
CA LYS A 889 -25.83 2.02 4.21
C LYS A 889 -26.62 1.49 5.40
N CYS A 890 -27.15 0.27 5.42
CA CYS A 890 -27.80 -0.29 6.63
C CYS A 890 -26.73 -0.80 7.61
N VAL A 891 -25.55 -1.18 7.09
CA VAL A 891 -24.34 -1.43 7.90
C VAL A 891 -23.64 -0.12 8.31
N GLU A 892 -23.61 0.93 7.48
CA GLU A 892 -23.06 2.25 7.82
C GLU A 892 -24.01 3.10 8.69
N ASN A 893 -25.34 3.06 8.48
CA ASN A 893 -26.31 3.88 9.22
C ASN A 893 -26.60 3.37 10.64
N ASN A 894 -26.18 2.15 11.00
CA ASN A 894 -26.18 1.74 12.40
C ASN A 894 -24.93 2.23 13.17
N ILE A 895 -23.98 2.90 12.50
CA ILE A 895 -22.82 3.56 13.13
C ILE A 895 -22.88 5.09 13.00
N ILE A 896 -23.74 5.65 12.14
CA ILE A 896 -24.02 7.10 12.07
C ILE A 896 -25.29 7.44 12.86
N ASN A 897 -25.25 7.26 14.18
CA ASN A 897 -26.25 7.88 15.06
C ASN A 897 -25.72 8.34 16.43
N ILE A 898 -24.42 8.67 16.52
CA ILE A 898 -23.85 9.36 17.69
C ILE A 898 -23.04 10.62 17.32
N SER A 899 -22.75 10.91 16.05
CA SER A 899 -22.15 12.19 15.62
C SER A 899 -23.16 13.28 15.24
N LYS A 900 -24.46 12.99 15.22
CA LYS A 900 -25.53 14.01 15.06
C LYS A 900 -26.07 14.57 16.38
N PHE A 901 -25.54 14.17 17.53
CA PHE A 901 -25.93 14.72 18.83
C PHE A 901 -25.01 15.85 19.34
N PHE A 902 -23.89 16.14 18.67
CA PHE A 902 -22.96 17.21 19.08
C PHE A 902 -23.06 18.51 18.28
N ASN A 903 -23.77 18.54 17.15
CA ASN A 903 -24.02 19.76 16.36
C ASN A 903 -25.45 20.32 16.50
N LEU A 904 -26.33 19.68 17.28
CA LEU A 904 -27.66 20.22 17.55
C LEU A 904 -27.66 21.24 18.70
N THR A 905 -26.71 21.17 19.62
CA THR A 905 -26.57 22.12 20.75
C THR A 905 -26.05 23.48 20.29
N TYR A 906 -25.10 23.54 19.35
CA TYR A 906 -24.60 24.80 18.79
C TYR A 906 -25.61 25.48 17.85
N ALA A 907 -26.37 24.70 17.07
CA ALA A 907 -27.42 25.26 16.22
C ALA A 907 -28.63 25.75 17.02
N LEU A 908 -29.02 25.06 18.11
CA LEU A 908 -30.10 25.52 19.00
C LEU A 908 -29.70 26.75 19.83
N VAL A 909 -28.44 26.88 20.26
CA VAL A 909 -27.96 28.10 20.92
C VAL A 909 -27.90 29.28 19.94
N ALA A 910 -27.47 29.08 18.70
CA ALA A 910 -27.46 30.14 17.68
C ALA A 910 -28.88 30.58 17.26
N ILE A 911 -29.83 29.64 17.18
CA ILE A 911 -31.24 29.95 16.88
C ILE A 911 -31.93 30.60 18.09
N MET A 912 -31.66 30.16 19.32
CA MET A 912 -32.18 30.83 20.53
C MET A 912 -31.60 32.24 20.70
N TYR A 913 -30.33 32.47 20.35
CA TYR A 913 -29.73 33.82 20.38
C TYR A 913 -30.30 34.72 19.28
N ALA A 914 -30.54 34.18 18.08
CA ALA A 914 -31.18 34.93 16.99
C ALA A 914 -32.66 35.25 17.28
N MET A 915 -33.38 34.35 17.96
CA MET A 915 -34.76 34.59 18.40
C MET A 915 -34.83 35.59 19.56
N TRP A 916 -33.86 35.59 20.48
CA TRP A 916 -33.78 36.57 21.57
C TRP A 916 -33.43 37.98 21.07
N VAL A 917 -32.60 38.10 20.02
CA VAL A 917 -32.29 39.39 19.37
C VAL A 917 -33.45 39.91 18.51
N LEU A 918 -34.31 39.03 17.98
CA LEU A 918 -35.49 39.43 17.21
C LEU A 918 -36.72 39.75 18.08
N ASP A 919 -36.85 39.15 19.27
CA ASP A 919 -37.89 39.49 20.26
C ASP A 919 -37.58 40.77 21.06
N ALA A 920 -36.33 41.26 21.04
CA ALA A 920 -35.94 42.53 21.66
C ALA A 920 -36.28 43.77 20.79
N VAL A 921 -36.83 43.60 19.58
CA VAL A 921 -37.06 44.69 18.60
C VAL A 921 -38.55 44.95 18.31
N ARG A 922 -39.48 44.31 19.02
CA ARG A 922 -40.92 44.65 18.90
C ARG A 922 -41.60 44.62 20.27
N VAL A 923 -41.66 45.77 20.94
CA VAL A 923 -42.85 46.40 21.57
C VAL A 923 -42.38 47.69 22.29
N GLY A 924 -42.92 48.85 21.89
CA GLY A 924 -42.89 50.11 22.67
C GLY A 924 -42.52 51.37 21.89
N GLU A 925 -43.53 52.06 21.33
CA GLU A 925 -43.44 53.44 20.75
C GLU A 925 -43.36 54.56 21.85
N PRO A 926 -43.51 55.88 21.55
CA PRO A 926 -42.56 56.79 20.88
C PRO A 926 -42.35 58.11 21.68
N GLY A 927 -41.36 58.95 21.33
CA GLY A 927 -41.32 60.33 21.87
C GLY A 927 -40.09 61.20 21.57
N ALA A 928 -40.26 62.10 20.58
CA ALA A 928 -39.72 63.47 20.49
C ALA A 928 -38.20 63.78 20.55
N ALA A 929 -37.67 64.06 19.35
CA ALA A 929 -37.04 65.31 18.92
C ALA A 929 -35.62 65.74 19.42
N PRO A 930 -34.87 66.51 18.60
CA PRO A 930 -33.42 66.37 18.46
C PRO A 930 -32.61 67.62 18.85
N ARG A 931 -31.28 67.50 18.96
CA ARG A 931 -30.32 68.60 18.67
C ARG A 931 -28.91 68.07 18.38
N ARG A 932 -28.41 68.42 17.19
CA ARG A 932 -27.02 68.36 16.71
C ARG A 932 -26.15 69.47 17.39
N PRO A 933 -24.90 69.75 16.98
CA PRO A 933 -23.67 68.92 16.91
C PRO A 933 -22.42 69.71 17.41
N GLY A 934 -21.24 69.08 17.43
CA GLY A 934 -19.97 69.80 17.43
C GLY A 934 -18.80 68.89 17.81
N ARG A 935 -17.87 68.63 16.89
CA ARG A 935 -16.53 69.28 16.82
C ARG A 935 -15.57 68.73 17.90
N VAL A 936 -14.29 68.45 17.70
CA VAL A 936 -13.33 68.50 16.58
C VAL A 936 -12.00 68.01 17.20
N VAL A 937 -11.15 67.31 16.44
CA VAL A 937 -9.66 67.27 16.54
C VAL A 937 -9.07 66.76 17.87
N GLY A 938 -8.05 65.91 17.95
CA GLY A 938 -7.03 65.49 17.01
C GLY A 938 -5.70 65.40 17.77
N ASP A 939 -4.91 64.40 17.38
CA ASP A 939 -3.45 64.35 17.43
C ASP A 939 -2.70 63.98 18.73
N ARG A 940 -1.92 62.90 18.56
CA ARG A 940 -0.51 62.71 18.92
C ARG A 940 -0.05 62.34 20.35
N ARG A 941 0.66 61.19 20.33
CA ARG A 941 1.93 60.80 21.00
C ARG A 941 1.87 59.83 22.19
N ARG A 942 2.45 58.65 21.91
CA ARG A 942 3.13 57.65 22.77
C ARG A 942 4.19 58.26 23.73
N PRO A 943 4.88 57.46 24.58
CA PRO A 943 4.49 56.35 25.47
C PRO A 943 5.08 56.59 26.90
N PRO A 944 5.00 55.65 27.86
CA PRO A 944 5.85 54.44 27.92
C PRO A 944 5.10 53.12 27.74
#